data_AF-A0A6A6EHK9-F1
#
_entry.id   AF-A0A6A6EHK9-F1
#
_cell.length_a   1.000
_cell.length_b   1.000
_cell.length_c   1.000
_cell.angle_alpha   90.00
_cell.angle_beta   90.00
_cell.angle_gamma   90.00
#
_symmetry.space_group_name_H-M   'P 1'
#
loop_
_entity.id
_entity.type
_entity.pdbx_description
1 polymer ?
#
loop_
_entity_poly.entity_id
_entity_poly.type
_entity_poly.pdbx_seq_one_letter_code
_entity_poly.pdbx_strand_id
1 'polypeptide(L)'
;MQNRSCRAIARNVKRIAELLETISIQLIILNKITGDENSSTNRRRTAFSLFALLAFVEHPLLIIGFLDKEKNDDFLEASPELFSKENLKTYTGKYAATNPRAFAHFAFSFSESMPKFAVRHMDSGKFANYNAKTILPFINEREIRKMDADGHWTAEGANGKVFEFEIYEEYRQFPHARKVKKFARKKVEAPEFAAYLEKANLQDVQNLEDDHIVKLLKAYRIGDTMNLIFPLAKTSFDHLLRDPSYDYGKSRGGPLESCDAWKQLLGIAKALGKIAGVPGEILTTTRGANISQFIGYHFDLKPANILMNDDGKWVITDFGQAIFEYSSDRTPRVANQGGTDAYAPPEIDKVDEKFSRRYDVWSLGCIILEVAAFVVLGYEGLNGNKQYYGLDEVRREKMAWSRRQDERFFYQLERHTECIVKRKVVEFMAALQTHIKDRSPRSKEFLDKILHLVERMLEPNVEERIDIGEVIRILESTITQSEDMGDEPVQMVAAPGEFVVGGPELSSLQIWHWNAVKKGWLSSSLQVFEDLYSHLRFHCLANNKIPTHFYLRRQTVQMLPFYAFWRQERPKASEAWIYFSDIDPKGVPQIPGTIYSFSRPNDARILQAKLTNQNIEASFELISVKVKRFVSVGSKVIKSGQSLRLEAGKGPK
;
A
#
# COMPACT_ATOMS: atom_id res chain seq x y z
N MET A 1 -19.06 19.65 7.35
CA MET A 1 -20.53 19.83 7.20
C MET A 1 -20.93 20.58 5.93
N GLN A 2 -20.30 21.71 5.57
CA GLN A 2 -20.72 22.58 4.44
C GLN A 2 -20.91 21.86 3.08
N ASN A 3 -20.00 20.98 2.66
CA ASN A 3 -20.17 20.19 1.41
C ASN A 3 -21.46 19.33 1.37
N ARG A 4 -21.98 18.88 2.54
CA ARG A 4 -23.29 18.20 2.59
C ARG A 4 -24.46 19.16 2.37
N SER A 5 -24.34 20.44 2.78
CA SER A 5 -25.38 21.46 2.54
C SER A 5 -25.47 21.85 1.07
N CYS A 6 -24.34 22.15 0.40
CA CYS A 6 -24.36 22.48 -1.03
C CYS A 6 -24.90 21.30 -1.87
N ARG A 7 -24.61 20.05 -1.49
CA ARG A 7 -25.23 18.85 -2.09
C ARG A 7 -26.70 18.65 -1.74
N ALA A 8 -27.16 19.07 -0.57
CA ALA A 8 -28.58 19.03 -0.23
C ALA A 8 -29.37 20.05 -1.09
N ILE A 9 -28.79 21.23 -1.33
CA ILE A 9 -29.31 22.21 -2.28
C ILE A 9 -29.30 21.60 -3.70
N ALA A 10 -28.17 21.07 -4.17
CA ALA A 10 -28.05 20.45 -5.50
C ALA A 10 -28.99 19.26 -5.72
N ARG A 11 -29.17 18.35 -4.74
CA ARG A 11 -30.14 17.24 -4.85
C ARG A 11 -31.60 17.72 -4.80
N ASN A 12 -31.86 18.84 -4.12
CA ASN A 12 -33.16 19.50 -4.17
C ASN A 12 -33.36 20.35 -5.43
N VAL A 13 -32.36 20.52 -6.32
CA VAL A 13 -32.55 21.25 -7.59
C VAL A 13 -33.64 20.61 -8.43
N LYS A 14 -33.82 19.27 -8.41
CA LYS A 14 -34.93 18.64 -9.13
C LYS A 14 -36.29 19.11 -8.58
N ARG A 15 -36.46 19.17 -7.25
CA ARG A 15 -37.66 19.74 -6.59
C ARG A 15 -37.83 21.25 -6.77
N ILE A 16 -36.74 22.00 -6.84
CA ILE A 16 -36.76 23.45 -7.07
C ILE A 16 -37.05 23.76 -8.55
N ALA A 17 -36.66 22.87 -9.47
CA ALA A 17 -37.00 22.95 -10.88
C ALA A 17 -38.42 22.45 -11.18
N GLU A 18 -38.90 21.43 -10.46
CA GLU A 18 -40.33 21.04 -10.42
C GLU A 18 -41.19 22.22 -9.90
N LEU A 19 -40.70 23.01 -8.92
CA LEU A 19 -41.35 24.27 -8.53
C LEU A 19 -41.35 25.34 -9.65
N LEU A 20 -40.33 25.35 -10.52
CA LEU A 20 -40.28 26.23 -11.69
C LEU A 20 -41.20 25.78 -12.83
N GLU A 21 -41.77 24.57 -12.83
CA GLU A 21 -42.80 24.17 -13.83
C GLU A 21 -44.06 25.05 -13.75
N THR A 22 -44.27 25.78 -12.64
CA THR A 22 -45.37 26.76 -12.52
C THR A 22 -45.15 28.05 -13.33
N ILE A 23 -43.95 28.25 -13.92
CA ILE A 23 -43.60 29.38 -14.78
C ILE A 23 -43.12 28.80 -16.10
N SER A 24 -43.68 29.21 -17.25
CA SER A 24 -43.49 28.60 -18.57
C SER A 24 -42.05 28.63 -19.12
N ILE A 25 -41.17 27.84 -18.52
CA ILE A 25 -39.74 27.70 -18.81
C ILE A 25 -39.51 26.27 -19.31
N GLN A 26 -39.11 26.15 -20.56
CA GLN A 26 -39.15 24.91 -21.33
C GLN A 26 -38.23 23.80 -20.77
N LEU A 27 -38.60 22.54 -21.04
CA LEU A 27 -37.80 21.32 -20.85
C LEU A 27 -36.32 21.48 -21.30
N ILE A 28 -36.09 22.32 -22.32
CA ILE A 28 -34.78 22.67 -22.87
C ILE A 28 -33.86 23.33 -21.82
N ILE A 29 -34.38 24.22 -20.98
CA ILE A 29 -33.59 24.89 -19.93
C ILE A 29 -33.28 23.90 -18.80
N LEU A 30 -34.24 23.03 -18.44
CA LEU A 30 -33.99 21.95 -17.48
C LEU A 30 -32.85 21.05 -17.96
N ASN A 31 -32.90 20.57 -19.21
CA ASN A 31 -31.85 19.74 -19.81
C ASN A 31 -30.48 20.45 -19.87
N LYS A 32 -30.45 21.78 -20.08
CA LYS A 32 -29.19 22.57 -20.01
C LYS A 32 -28.64 22.71 -18.58
N ILE A 33 -29.48 22.62 -17.55
CA ILE A 33 -29.04 22.64 -16.14
C ILE A 33 -28.59 21.24 -15.71
N THR A 34 -29.36 20.20 -16.05
CA THR A 34 -29.14 18.84 -15.54
C THR A 34 -28.20 17.98 -16.39
N GLY A 35 -27.93 18.39 -17.63
CA GLY A 35 -27.43 17.50 -18.68
C GLY A 35 -28.54 16.58 -19.22
N ASP A 36 -28.27 15.96 -20.37
CA ASP A 36 -29.06 14.82 -20.86
C ASP A 36 -28.76 13.55 -20.04
N GLU A 37 -29.58 12.50 -20.15
CA GLU A 37 -29.43 11.27 -19.33
C GLU A 37 -28.03 10.63 -19.44
N ASN A 38 -27.37 10.79 -20.58
CA ASN A 38 -26.02 10.28 -20.85
C ASN A 38 -24.89 11.26 -20.50
N SER A 39 -25.19 12.48 -20.08
CA SER A 39 -24.22 13.54 -19.81
C SER A 39 -24.44 14.32 -18.51
N SER A 40 -25.26 13.80 -17.60
CA SER A 40 -25.43 14.30 -16.22
C SER A 40 -24.14 14.41 -15.39
N THR A 41 -23.04 13.79 -15.84
CA THR A 41 -21.68 13.90 -15.26
C THR A 41 -20.72 14.78 -16.07
N ASN A 42 -21.16 15.31 -17.22
CA ASN A 42 -20.34 16.12 -18.13
C ASN A 42 -20.55 17.62 -17.86
N ARG A 43 -19.63 18.21 -17.12
CA ARG A 43 -19.69 19.61 -16.63
C ARG A 43 -19.74 20.69 -17.70
N ARG A 44 -19.39 20.35 -18.95
CA ARG A 44 -19.59 21.24 -20.11
C ARG A 44 -21.05 21.34 -20.53
N ARG A 45 -21.90 20.44 -20.04
CA ARG A 45 -23.33 20.30 -20.34
C ARG A 45 -24.24 20.41 -19.11
N THR A 46 -23.68 20.63 -17.91
CA THR A 46 -24.44 20.83 -16.66
C THR A 46 -24.19 22.22 -16.07
N ALA A 47 -25.17 22.74 -15.34
CA ALA A 47 -25.08 23.99 -14.60
C ALA A 47 -25.66 23.85 -13.18
N PHE A 48 -25.50 22.68 -12.56
CA PHE A 48 -26.04 22.36 -11.22
C PHE A 48 -25.48 23.28 -10.14
N SER A 49 -24.16 23.47 -10.12
CA SER A 49 -23.45 24.27 -9.12
C SER A 49 -23.69 25.76 -9.36
N LEU A 50 -23.77 26.18 -10.62
CA LEU A 50 -24.13 27.54 -11.01
C LEU A 50 -25.58 27.89 -10.65
N PHE A 51 -26.53 27.01 -10.93
CA PHE A 51 -27.93 27.18 -10.53
C PHE A 51 -28.08 27.16 -9.00
N ALA A 52 -27.40 26.25 -8.30
CA ALA A 52 -27.41 26.20 -6.83
C ALA A 52 -26.82 27.49 -6.20
N LEU A 53 -25.77 28.06 -6.78
CA LEU A 53 -25.22 29.36 -6.38
C LEU A 53 -26.24 30.49 -6.61
N LEU A 54 -26.86 30.55 -7.79
CA LEU A 54 -27.87 31.56 -8.12
C LEU A 54 -29.12 31.46 -7.23
N ALA A 55 -29.56 30.25 -6.91
CA ALA A 55 -30.63 30.02 -5.93
C ALA A 55 -30.22 30.44 -4.52
N PHE A 56 -28.98 30.17 -4.11
CA PHE A 56 -28.44 30.56 -2.79
C PHE A 56 -28.32 32.08 -2.62
N VAL A 57 -28.07 32.83 -3.69
CA VAL A 57 -28.09 34.31 -3.68
C VAL A 57 -29.45 34.89 -4.10
N GLU A 58 -30.52 34.10 -3.97
CA GLU A 58 -31.93 34.50 -4.17
C GLU A 58 -32.30 35.00 -5.58
N HIS A 59 -31.50 34.64 -6.59
CA HIS A 59 -31.72 35.03 -7.98
C HIS A 59 -31.64 33.85 -9.00
N PRO A 60 -32.38 32.74 -8.78
CA PRO A 60 -32.30 31.54 -9.62
C PRO A 60 -32.66 31.80 -11.10
N LEU A 61 -33.61 32.69 -11.39
CA LEU A 61 -34.06 33.00 -12.75
C LEU A 61 -32.98 33.63 -13.64
N LEU A 62 -31.91 34.19 -13.06
CA LEU A 62 -30.80 34.74 -13.84
C LEU A 62 -30.05 33.66 -14.63
N ILE A 63 -30.20 32.37 -14.28
CA ILE A 63 -29.53 31.23 -14.94
C ILE A 63 -29.68 31.23 -16.46
N ILE A 64 -30.81 31.73 -16.98
CA ILE A 64 -31.09 31.82 -18.42
C ILE A 64 -30.00 32.62 -19.13
N GLY A 65 -29.66 33.81 -18.64
CA GLY A 65 -28.65 34.68 -19.26
C GLY A 65 -27.21 34.17 -19.08
N PHE A 66 -26.95 33.29 -18.11
CA PHE A 66 -25.69 32.56 -18.01
C PHE A 66 -25.61 31.43 -19.05
N LEU A 67 -26.68 30.64 -19.20
CA LEU A 67 -26.77 29.55 -20.17
C LEU A 67 -26.76 30.05 -21.63
N ASP A 68 -27.34 31.22 -21.89
CA ASP A 68 -27.27 31.91 -23.20
C ASP A 68 -25.88 32.45 -23.53
N LYS A 69 -24.99 32.55 -22.52
CA LYS A 69 -23.56 32.87 -22.67
C LYS A 69 -22.67 31.65 -22.43
N GLU A 70 -23.26 30.46 -22.54
CA GLU A 70 -22.63 29.14 -22.42
C GLU A 70 -21.88 28.95 -21.08
N LYS A 71 -22.32 29.63 -20.01
CA LYS A 71 -21.74 29.48 -18.66
C LYS A 71 -22.40 28.31 -17.95
N ASN A 72 -21.54 27.43 -17.44
CA ASN A 72 -21.85 26.09 -16.94
C ASN A 72 -20.94 25.80 -15.72
N ASP A 73 -21.03 24.58 -15.18
CA ASP A 73 -20.22 24.17 -14.03
C ASP A 73 -18.71 24.13 -14.34
N ASP A 74 -18.32 23.72 -15.56
CA ASP A 74 -16.92 23.70 -16.00
C ASP A 74 -16.31 25.12 -15.94
N PHE A 75 -17.02 26.15 -16.42
CA PHE A 75 -16.57 27.55 -16.30
C PHE A 75 -16.57 28.07 -14.85
N LEU A 76 -17.60 27.75 -14.05
CA LEU A 76 -17.69 28.18 -12.65
C LEU A 76 -16.52 27.66 -11.81
N GLU A 77 -16.11 26.42 -12.06
CA GLU A 77 -14.89 25.86 -11.49
C GLU A 77 -13.64 26.47 -12.13
N ALA A 78 -13.49 26.32 -13.45
CA ALA A 78 -12.23 26.52 -14.16
C ALA A 78 -11.78 27.98 -14.22
N SER A 79 -12.72 28.90 -14.45
CA SER A 79 -12.48 30.27 -14.89
C SER A 79 -13.29 31.30 -14.08
N PRO A 80 -13.01 31.45 -12.76
CA PRO A 80 -13.71 32.40 -11.89
C PRO A 80 -13.59 33.87 -12.34
N GLU A 81 -12.55 34.22 -13.09
CA GLU A 81 -12.36 35.54 -13.71
C GLU A 81 -13.48 35.90 -14.70
N LEU A 82 -14.11 34.91 -15.33
CA LEU A 82 -15.28 35.10 -16.19
C LEU A 82 -16.52 35.54 -15.39
N PHE A 83 -16.50 35.45 -14.06
CA PHE A 83 -17.60 35.88 -13.18
C PHE A 83 -17.31 37.22 -12.48
N SER A 84 -16.42 38.04 -13.06
CA SER A 84 -16.21 39.43 -12.63
C SER A 84 -17.49 40.27 -12.67
N LYS A 85 -17.55 41.36 -11.88
CA LYS A 85 -18.72 42.26 -11.82
C LYS A 85 -19.14 42.78 -13.21
N GLU A 86 -18.19 43.13 -14.06
CA GLU A 86 -18.41 43.54 -15.44
C GLU A 86 -19.03 42.43 -16.29
N ASN A 87 -18.51 41.20 -16.20
CA ASN A 87 -19.07 40.05 -16.92
C ASN A 87 -20.48 39.68 -16.41
N LEU A 88 -20.71 39.75 -15.09
CA LEU A 88 -22.04 39.54 -14.49
C LEU A 88 -23.08 40.55 -15.01
N LYS A 89 -22.71 41.79 -15.37
CA LYS A 89 -23.63 42.73 -16.05
C LYS A 89 -24.08 42.16 -17.40
N THR A 90 -23.17 41.56 -18.16
CA THR A 90 -23.49 40.98 -19.48
C THR A 90 -24.39 39.75 -19.39
N TYR A 91 -24.25 38.95 -18.32
CA TYR A 91 -25.04 37.73 -18.10
C TYR A 91 -26.44 38.05 -17.54
N THR A 92 -26.58 39.15 -16.80
CA THR A 92 -27.86 39.57 -16.20
C THR A 92 -28.63 40.61 -17.03
N GLY A 93 -27.97 41.22 -18.02
CA GLY A 93 -28.60 42.05 -19.06
C GLY A 93 -29.47 43.17 -18.50
N LYS A 94 -30.79 43.11 -18.77
CA LYS A 94 -31.75 44.12 -18.32
C LYS A 94 -31.81 44.28 -16.79
N TYR A 95 -31.51 43.24 -16.01
CA TYR A 95 -31.53 43.33 -14.55
C TYR A 95 -30.45 44.30 -14.02
N ALA A 96 -29.23 44.24 -14.56
CA ALA A 96 -28.15 45.16 -14.21
C ALA A 96 -28.45 46.61 -14.61
N ALA A 97 -29.12 46.82 -15.75
CA ALA A 97 -29.48 48.14 -16.25
C ALA A 97 -30.65 48.78 -15.48
N THR A 98 -31.69 48.00 -15.15
CA THR A 98 -32.91 48.51 -14.50
C THR A 98 -32.76 48.68 -12.99
N ASN A 99 -31.91 47.88 -12.33
CA ASN A 99 -31.77 47.91 -10.87
C ASN A 99 -30.29 47.96 -10.40
N PRO A 100 -29.53 49.06 -10.65
CA PRO A 100 -28.09 49.10 -10.39
C PRO A 100 -27.68 48.82 -8.93
N ARG A 101 -28.49 49.24 -7.94
CA ARG A 101 -28.25 48.94 -6.52
C ARG A 101 -28.46 47.46 -6.19
N ALA A 102 -29.56 46.86 -6.64
CA ALA A 102 -29.83 45.44 -6.42
C ALA A 102 -28.78 44.57 -7.13
N PHE A 103 -28.41 44.92 -8.36
CA PHE A 103 -27.32 44.27 -9.08
C PHE A 103 -25.97 44.35 -8.34
N ALA A 104 -25.64 45.51 -7.73
CA ALA A 104 -24.41 45.64 -6.94
C ALA A 104 -24.41 44.69 -5.73
N HIS A 105 -25.55 44.51 -5.05
CA HIS A 105 -25.72 43.55 -3.96
C HIS A 105 -25.64 42.10 -4.45
N PHE A 106 -26.36 41.76 -5.53
CA PHE A 106 -26.27 40.44 -6.18
C PHE A 106 -24.82 40.09 -6.55
N ALA A 107 -24.11 40.98 -7.25
CA ALA A 107 -22.74 40.72 -7.71
C ALA A 107 -21.76 40.53 -6.56
N PHE A 108 -21.94 41.26 -5.45
CA PHE A 108 -21.18 41.05 -4.22
C PHE A 108 -21.49 39.67 -3.61
N SER A 109 -22.77 39.37 -3.36
CA SER A 109 -23.19 38.09 -2.76
C SER A 109 -22.84 36.87 -3.62
N PHE A 110 -22.92 37.00 -4.94
CA PHE A 110 -22.46 35.99 -5.91
C PHE A 110 -20.96 35.76 -5.78
N SER A 111 -20.14 36.82 -5.83
CA SER A 111 -18.68 36.70 -5.74
C SER A 111 -18.20 36.12 -4.41
N GLU A 112 -18.83 36.54 -3.30
CA GLU A 112 -18.52 36.04 -1.95
C GLU A 112 -18.99 34.59 -1.73
N SER A 113 -20.06 34.17 -2.40
CA SER A 113 -20.60 32.81 -2.29
C SER A 113 -20.01 31.83 -3.30
N MET A 114 -19.50 32.30 -4.45
CA MET A 114 -18.99 31.48 -5.54
C MET A 114 -18.00 30.37 -5.10
N PRO A 115 -17.01 30.62 -4.22
CA PRO A 115 -16.10 29.57 -3.75
C PRO A 115 -16.80 28.38 -3.07
N LYS A 116 -18.01 28.57 -2.52
CA LYS A 116 -18.81 27.52 -1.86
C LYS A 116 -19.47 26.54 -2.85
N PHE A 117 -19.53 26.92 -4.12
CA PHE A 117 -20.18 26.15 -5.19
C PHE A 117 -19.18 25.72 -6.29
N ALA A 118 -18.09 26.47 -6.50
CA ALA A 118 -16.98 26.14 -7.39
C ALA A 118 -16.04 25.04 -6.81
N VAL A 119 -16.61 23.92 -6.36
CA VAL A 119 -15.86 22.79 -5.80
C VAL A 119 -15.08 22.08 -6.90
N ARG A 120 -13.75 22.06 -6.80
CA ARG A 120 -12.89 21.55 -7.86
C ARG A 120 -12.93 20.04 -8.02
N HIS A 121 -13.13 19.57 -9.25
CA HIS A 121 -12.86 18.18 -9.62
C HIS A 121 -11.35 17.92 -9.64
N MET A 122 -10.95 16.78 -9.10
CA MET A 122 -9.55 16.35 -9.05
C MET A 122 -9.27 15.41 -10.23
N ASP A 123 -8.80 15.99 -11.35
CA ASP A 123 -8.16 15.23 -12.43
C ASP A 123 -6.73 14.83 -12.04
N SER A 124 -6.14 13.84 -12.72
CA SER A 124 -4.82 13.33 -12.35
C SER A 124 -3.61 13.90 -13.12
N GLY A 125 -3.81 14.34 -14.36
CA GLY A 125 -2.70 14.48 -15.31
C GLY A 125 -1.98 15.83 -15.32
N LYS A 126 -2.61 16.90 -14.81
CA LYS A 126 -2.07 18.27 -14.92
C LYS A 126 -1.80 18.89 -13.56
N PHE A 127 -0.63 19.51 -13.42
CA PHE A 127 -0.35 20.42 -12.32
C PHE A 127 -1.34 21.59 -12.36
N ALA A 128 -1.93 21.93 -11.21
CA ALA A 128 -2.92 22.98 -11.10
C ALA A 128 -2.52 24.03 -10.06
N ASN A 129 -2.76 25.30 -10.38
CA ASN A 129 -2.64 26.41 -9.42
C ASN A 129 -4.05 26.82 -8.98
N TYR A 130 -4.35 26.66 -7.70
CA TYR A 130 -5.62 27.04 -7.09
C TYR A 130 -5.47 28.29 -6.21
N ASN A 131 -6.50 29.13 -6.20
CA ASN A 131 -6.58 30.28 -5.31
C ASN A 131 -6.67 29.80 -3.85
N ALA A 132 -6.12 30.56 -2.90
CA ALA A 132 -6.20 30.23 -1.47
C ALA A 132 -7.65 30.05 -0.94
N LYS A 133 -8.64 30.66 -1.60
CA LYS A 133 -10.08 30.50 -1.29
C LYS A 133 -10.75 29.30 -1.99
N THR A 134 -10.05 28.53 -2.83
CA THR A 134 -10.63 27.39 -3.57
C THR A 134 -11.04 26.26 -2.63
N ILE A 135 -12.29 25.79 -2.73
CA ILE A 135 -12.76 24.63 -1.98
C ILE A 135 -12.43 23.33 -2.73
N LEU A 136 -11.76 22.43 -2.02
CA LEU A 136 -11.38 21.11 -2.50
C LEU A 136 -12.39 20.04 -2.02
N PRO A 137 -12.59 18.94 -2.77
CA PRO A 137 -13.64 17.95 -2.53
C PRO A 137 -13.27 16.91 -1.45
N PHE A 138 -12.44 17.27 -0.48
CA PHE A 138 -11.90 16.36 0.51
C PHE A 138 -12.89 16.13 1.66
N ILE A 139 -12.93 14.89 2.15
CA ILE A 139 -13.68 14.48 3.34
C ILE A 139 -12.82 13.58 4.22
N ASN A 140 -13.21 13.47 5.49
CA ASN A 140 -12.53 12.66 6.51
C ASN A 140 -11.03 12.98 6.64
N GLU A 141 -10.62 14.20 6.28
CA GLU A 141 -9.22 14.61 6.30
C GLU A 141 -8.69 14.67 7.73
N ARG A 142 -7.57 13.98 7.97
CA ARG A 142 -6.84 13.96 9.23
C ARG A 142 -5.33 13.94 8.96
N GLU A 143 -4.57 14.68 9.76
CA GLU A 143 -3.11 14.69 9.68
C GLU A 143 -2.55 13.36 10.18
N ILE A 144 -1.69 12.73 9.40
CA ILE A 144 -0.94 11.54 9.82
C ILE A 144 0.27 12.03 10.62
N ARG A 145 0.38 11.54 11.85
CA ARG A 145 1.42 11.94 12.80
C ARG A 145 2.12 10.70 13.33
N LYS A 146 3.43 10.81 13.50
CA LYS A 146 4.25 9.82 14.19
C LYS A 146 4.33 10.17 15.67
N MET A 147 4.52 9.19 16.53
CA MET A 147 4.91 9.43 17.92
C MET A 147 6.43 9.22 18.03
N ASP A 148 7.15 10.18 18.60
CA ASP A 148 8.59 10.06 18.83
C ASP A 148 8.92 9.19 20.05
N ALA A 149 10.21 8.98 20.32
CA ALA A 149 10.69 8.15 21.42
C ALA A 149 10.32 8.71 22.81
N ASP A 150 10.04 10.01 22.90
CA ASP A 150 9.66 10.71 24.13
C ASP A 150 8.14 10.80 24.31
N GLY A 151 7.36 10.27 23.36
CA GLY A 151 5.89 10.23 23.40
C GLY A 151 5.19 11.45 22.80
N HIS A 152 5.90 12.35 22.11
CA HIS A 152 5.30 13.50 21.45
C HIS A 152 4.86 13.18 20.02
N TRP A 153 3.77 13.83 19.57
CA TRP A 153 3.29 13.70 18.20
C TRP A 153 4.05 14.63 17.25
N THR A 154 4.82 14.06 16.33
CA THR A 154 5.55 14.74 15.26
C THR A 154 4.87 14.51 13.91
N ALA A 155 5.23 15.31 12.89
CA ALA A 155 4.81 15.03 11.51
C ALA A 155 5.52 13.77 11.00
N GLU A 156 4.85 12.95 10.18
CA GLU A 156 5.47 11.74 9.62
C GLU A 156 6.45 12.04 8.46
N GLY A 157 6.30 13.17 7.77
CA GLY A 157 7.16 13.57 6.66
C GLY A 157 8.32 14.48 7.07
N ALA A 158 9.52 14.21 6.55
CA ALA A 158 10.71 15.04 6.80
C ALA A 158 10.56 16.48 6.24
N ASN A 159 9.92 16.61 5.07
CA ASN A 159 9.79 17.86 4.32
C ASN A 159 8.35 18.45 4.32
N GLY A 160 7.51 18.04 5.28
CA GLY A 160 6.17 18.60 5.43
C GLY A 160 5.15 17.65 6.06
N LYS A 161 3.88 18.05 6.01
CA LYS A 161 2.77 17.36 6.70
C LYS A 161 2.03 16.42 5.76
N VAL A 162 1.76 15.22 6.22
CA VAL A 162 0.98 14.22 5.49
C VAL A 162 -0.43 14.20 6.05
N PHE A 163 -1.44 14.17 5.18
CA PHE A 163 -2.85 14.05 5.55
C PHE A 163 -3.45 12.84 4.85
N GLU A 164 -4.16 11.97 5.56
CA GLU A 164 -5.04 10.99 4.92
C GLU A 164 -6.45 11.56 4.77
N PHE A 165 -7.11 11.24 3.68
CA PHE A 165 -8.43 11.75 3.33
C PHE A 165 -9.11 10.87 2.29
N GLU A 166 -10.40 11.12 2.07
CA GLU A 166 -11.15 10.60 0.93
C GLU A 166 -11.53 11.76 0.00
N ILE A 167 -11.67 11.46 -1.30
CA ILE A 167 -12.28 12.37 -2.27
C ILE A 167 -13.68 11.84 -2.54
N TYR A 168 -14.66 12.73 -2.43
CA TYR A 168 -16.02 12.47 -2.89
C TYR A 168 -16.04 11.87 -4.32
N GLU A 169 -16.75 10.77 -4.50
CA GLU A 169 -16.70 9.95 -5.72
C GLU A 169 -16.97 10.74 -7.01
N GLU A 170 -17.99 11.59 -7.05
CA GLU A 170 -18.30 12.37 -8.26
C GLU A 170 -17.26 13.46 -8.59
N TYR A 171 -16.45 13.89 -7.62
CA TYR A 171 -15.34 14.83 -7.82
C TYR A 171 -13.98 14.16 -8.12
N ARG A 172 -13.90 12.81 -8.06
CA ARG A 172 -12.67 12.03 -8.23
C ARG A 172 -12.48 11.60 -9.69
N GLN A 173 -11.65 12.33 -10.45
CA GLN A 173 -11.39 12.09 -11.87
C GLN A 173 -9.99 11.50 -12.12
N PHE A 174 -9.66 10.39 -11.43
CA PHE A 174 -8.39 9.67 -11.58
C PHE A 174 -8.58 8.40 -12.43
N PRO A 175 -8.53 8.47 -13.78
CA PRO A 175 -8.83 7.32 -14.64
C PRO A 175 -7.86 6.14 -14.46
N HIS A 176 -6.60 6.39 -14.10
CA HIS A 176 -5.60 5.36 -13.81
C HIS A 176 -5.70 4.76 -12.40
N ALA A 177 -6.51 5.36 -11.50
CA ALA A 177 -6.62 4.96 -10.09
C ALA A 177 -8.08 4.78 -9.63
N ARG A 178 -8.98 4.34 -10.52
CA ARG A 178 -10.43 4.17 -10.22
C ARG A 178 -10.73 3.31 -9.00
N LYS A 179 -9.86 2.35 -8.65
CA LYS A 179 -10.00 1.49 -7.46
C LYS A 179 -9.62 2.21 -6.15
N VAL A 180 -8.83 3.27 -6.20
CA VAL A 180 -8.32 3.98 -5.02
C VAL A 180 -9.44 4.82 -4.39
N LYS A 181 -9.76 4.52 -3.13
CA LYS A 181 -10.81 5.21 -2.36
C LYS A 181 -10.26 6.17 -1.32
N LYS A 182 -9.11 5.85 -0.72
CA LYS A 182 -8.40 6.65 0.28
C LYS A 182 -7.10 7.18 -0.29
N PHE A 183 -6.72 8.37 0.14
CA PHE A 183 -5.61 9.15 -0.41
C PHE A 183 -4.71 9.66 0.70
N ALA A 184 -3.42 9.82 0.40
CA ALA A 184 -2.47 10.57 1.19
C ALA A 184 -2.13 11.88 0.46
N ARG A 185 -2.09 13.01 1.17
CA ARG A 185 -1.66 14.33 0.69
C ARG A 185 -0.42 14.75 1.45
N LYS A 186 0.74 14.77 0.78
CA LYS A 186 1.93 15.45 1.29
C LYS A 186 1.79 16.95 0.98
N LYS A 187 1.56 17.75 2.02
CA LYS A 187 1.68 19.21 1.97
C LYS A 187 3.15 19.54 2.21
N VAL A 188 3.85 19.96 1.16
CA VAL A 188 5.27 20.29 1.23
C VAL A 188 5.44 21.61 1.99
N GLU A 189 6.23 21.59 3.06
CA GLU A 189 6.55 22.77 3.90
C GLU A 189 8.04 23.14 3.71
N ALA A 190 8.50 23.13 2.45
CA ALA A 190 9.87 23.41 2.01
C ALA A 190 9.90 24.62 1.03
N PRO A 191 11.09 25.18 0.70
CA PRO A 191 11.21 26.23 -0.30
C PRO A 191 10.62 25.83 -1.65
N GLU A 192 10.04 26.80 -2.37
CA GLU A 192 9.30 26.57 -3.62
C GLU A 192 10.09 25.74 -4.65
N PHE A 193 11.39 26.01 -4.79
CA PHE A 193 12.29 25.24 -5.65
C PHE A 193 12.35 23.74 -5.29
N ALA A 194 12.50 23.41 -4.01
CA ALA A 194 12.57 22.01 -3.55
C ALA A 194 11.24 21.27 -3.78
N ALA A 195 10.11 21.96 -3.58
CA ALA A 195 8.79 21.39 -3.87
C ALA A 195 8.57 21.12 -5.37
N TYR A 196 9.04 22.02 -6.25
CA TYR A 196 9.01 21.78 -7.70
C TYR A 196 9.97 20.67 -8.14
N LEU A 197 11.13 20.54 -7.47
CA LEU A 197 12.09 19.46 -7.73
C LEU A 197 11.52 18.09 -7.34
N GLU A 198 10.97 17.93 -6.12
CA GLU A 198 10.29 16.69 -5.69
C GLU A 198 9.20 16.29 -6.69
N LYS A 199 8.38 17.26 -7.12
CA LYS A 199 7.35 17.04 -8.13
C LYS A 199 7.94 16.60 -9.48
N ALA A 200 9.02 17.22 -9.96
CA ALA A 200 9.65 16.86 -11.23
C ALA A 200 10.22 15.43 -11.18
N ASN A 201 11.01 15.13 -10.15
CA ASN A 201 11.55 13.80 -9.87
C ASN A 201 10.44 12.72 -9.82
N LEU A 202 9.31 13.01 -9.17
CA LEU A 202 8.14 12.13 -9.16
C LEU A 202 7.53 11.93 -10.55
N GLN A 203 7.49 12.96 -11.40
CA GLN A 203 7.00 12.83 -12.78
C GLN A 203 7.95 12.00 -13.64
N ASP A 204 9.27 12.15 -13.47
CA ASP A 204 10.27 11.41 -14.22
C ASP A 204 10.27 9.92 -13.83
N VAL A 205 10.28 9.62 -12.53
CA VAL A 205 10.31 8.24 -12.02
C VAL A 205 9.04 7.44 -12.35
N GLN A 206 7.89 8.09 -12.54
CA GLN A 206 6.66 7.42 -12.97
C GLN A 206 6.73 6.85 -14.39
N ASN A 207 7.61 7.39 -15.25
CA ASN A 207 7.81 6.86 -16.60
C ASN A 207 8.51 5.48 -16.60
N LEU A 208 9.03 5.02 -15.46
CA LEU A 208 9.61 3.68 -15.28
C LEU A 208 8.54 2.56 -15.17
N GLU A 209 7.26 2.95 -15.05
CA GLU A 209 6.08 2.08 -14.90
C GLU A 209 6.28 0.92 -13.90
N ASP A 210 6.97 1.18 -12.78
CA ASP A 210 7.16 0.21 -11.73
C ASP A 210 6.06 0.26 -10.66
N ASP A 211 5.74 -0.90 -10.10
CA ASP A 211 4.78 -1.04 -9.00
C ASP A 211 5.42 -0.91 -7.61
N HIS A 212 6.74 -1.03 -7.50
CA HIS A 212 7.53 -0.77 -6.29
C HIS A 212 7.97 0.70 -6.19
N ILE A 213 7.32 1.60 -6.95
CA ILE A 213 7.54 3.05 -6.92
C ILE A 213 6.18 3.73 -6.68
N VAL A 214 6.16 4.76 -5.82
CA VAL A 214 4.93 5.47 -5.47
C VAL A 214 4.33 6.19 -6.70
N LYS A 215 3.01 6.07 -6.88
CA LYS A 215 2.28 6.65 -8.02
C LYS A 215 1.63 7.97 -7.61
N LEU A 216 2.11 9.10 -8.14
CA LEU A 216 1.54 10.42 -7.90
C LEU A 216 0.23 10.57 -8.67
N LEU A 217 -0.88 10.71 -7.95
CA LEU A 217 -2.20 10.85 -8.55
C LEU A 217 -2.50 12.27 -8.97
N LYS A 218 -2.00 13.29 -8.25
CA LYS A 218 -2.20 14.71 -8.58
C LYS A 218 -1.20 15.60 -7.83
N ALA A 219 -0.63 16.58 -8.53
CA ALA A 219 0.10 17.68 -7.90
C ALA A 219 -0.63 19.02 -8.11
N TYR A 220 -0.67 19.87 -7.09
CA TYR A 220 -1.25 21.21 -7.19
C TYR A 220 -0.65 22.18 -6.16
N ARG A 221 -0.74 23.48 -6.45
CA ARG A 221 -0.51 24.57 -5.50
C ARG A 221 -1.85 25.11 -5.01
N ILE A 222 -1.96 25.42 -3.72
CA ILE A 222 -3.06 26.22 -3.19
C ILE A 222 -2.52 27.26 -2.21
N GLY A 223 -2.81 28.54 -2.47
CA GLY A 223 -2.06 29.64 -1.86
C GLY A 223 -0.56 29.47 -2.13
N ASP A 224 0.26 29.49 -1.08
CA ASP A 224 1.71 29.32 -1.17
C ASP A 224 2.20 27.91 -0.83
N THR A 225 1.28 26.93 -0.81
CA THR A 225 1.60 25.54 -0.41
C THR A 225 1.49 24.59 -1.60
N MET A 226 2.53 23.78 -1.82
CA MET A 226 2.49 22.69 -2.79
C MET A 226 1.97 21.41 -2.14
N ASN A 227 1.17 20.67 -2.89
CA ASN A 227 0.44 19.51 -2.41
C ASN A 227 0.53 18.38 -3.44
N LEU A 228 0.94 17.21 -2.96
CA LEU A 228 1.12 15.99 -3.75
C LEU A 228 0.17 14.91 -3.22
N ILE A 229 -0.69 14.36 -4.07
CA ILE A 229 -1.67 13.34 -3.73
C ILE A 229 -1.20 11.97 -4.24
N PHE A 230 -1.25 10.98 -3.38
CA PHE A 230 -0.91 9.58 -3.61
C PHE A 230 -2.06 8.67 -3.17
N PRO A 231 -2.08 7.37 -3.55
CA PRO A 231 -2.89 6.38 -2.85
C PRO A 231 -2.48 6.36 -1.36
N LEU A 232 -3.44 6.15 -0.46
CA LEU A 232 -3.08 5.93 0.94
C LEU A 232 -2.33 4.59 1.07
N ALA A 233 -1.19 4.61 1.74
CA ALA A 233 -0.47 3.40 2.15
C ALA A 233 -0.97 2.92 3.52
N LYS A 234 -0.84 1.62 3.78
CA LYS A 234 -1.22 1.02 5.07
C LYS A 234 -0.28 1.43 6.20
N THR A 235 1.02 1.54 5.93
CA THR A 235 2.05 2.06 6.85
C THR A 235 3.41 2.25 6.14
N SER A 236 4.37 2.89 6.80
CA SER A 236 5.78 2.90 6.42
C SER A 236 6.50 1.64 6.89
N PHE A 237 7.63 1.30 6.25
CA PHE A 237 8.39 0.09 6.56
C PHE A 237 9.08 0.17 7.94
N ASP A 238 9.48 1.37 8.34
CA ASP A 238 9.97 1.65 9.71
C ASP A 238 8.93 1.25 10.77
N HIS A 239 7.68 1.68 10.62
CA HIS A 239 6.59 1.30 11.51
C HIS A 239 6.23 -0.20 11.38
N LEU A 240 6.22 -0.76 10.16
CA LEU A 240 5.91 -2.17 9.92
C LEU A 240 6.85 -3.12 10.68
N LEU A 241 8.14 -2.79 10.72
CA LEU A 241 9.17 -3.58 11.38
C LEU A 241 9.24 -3.34 12.90
N ARG A 242 8.89 -2.15 13.38
CA ARG A 242 9.12 -1.76 14.79
C ARG A 242 7.87 -1.76 15.67
N ASP A 243 6.69 -1.49 15.13
CA ASP A 243 5.45 -1.46 15.90
C ASP A 243 4.74 -2.85 15.89
N PRO A 244 4.59 -3.51 17.07
CA PRO A 244 3.86 -4.77 17.18
C PRO A 244 2.37 -4.67 16.85
N SER A 245 1.78 -3.47 16.77
CA SER A 245 0.35 -3.28 16.47
C SER A 245 -0.04 -3.80 15.08
N TYR A 246 0.87 -3.66 14.10
CA TYR A 246 0.72 -4.14 12.72
C TYR A 246 0.80 -5.67 12.59
N ASP A 247 1.26 -6.36 13.64
CA ASP A 247 1.34 -7.82 13.73
C ASP A 247 2.13 -8.51 12.60
N TYR A 248 2.98 -7.75 11.89
CA TYR A 248 3.81 -8.26 10.78
C TYR A 248 4.77 -9.37 11.23
N GLY A 249 5.08 -9.41 12.54
CA GLY A 249 5.80 -10.52 13.14
C GLY A 249 5.05 -11.86 13.16
N LYS A 250 3.77 -11.93 12.79
CA LYS A 250 3.05 -13.19 12.59
C LYS A 250 3.01 -13.65 11.14
N SER A 251 3.35 -12.81 10.15
CA SER A 251 3.44 -13.21 8.73
C SER A 251 4.78 -13.86 8.34
N ARG A 252 5.76 -13.93 9.25
CA ARG A 252 7.04 -14.66 9.04
C ARG A 252 6.94 -16.19 9.12
N GLY A 253 5.74 -16.76 8.97
CA GLY A 253 5.53 -18.21 9.12
C GLY A 253 6.20 -19.02 8.00
N GLY A 254 6.70 -20.22 8.35
CA GLY A 254 7.43 -21.10 7.43
C GLY A 254 8.96 -20.99 7.55
N PRO A 255 9.71 -21.66 6.67
CA PRO A 255 11.17 -21.53 6.57
C PRO A 255 11.61 -20.11 6.18
N LEU A 256 12.79 -19.69 6.64
CA LEU A 256 13.35 -18.35 6.48
C LEU A 256 13.26 -17.84 5.03
N GLU A 257 13.71 -18.66 4.09
CA GLU A 257 13.81 -18.38 2.66
C GLU A 257 12.44 -18.19 1.98
N SER A 258 11.35 -18.69 2.59
CA SER A 258 10.00 -18.58 2.04
C SER A 258 9.26 -17.28 2.43
N CYS A 259 9.91 -16.40 3.21
CA CYS A 259 9.30 -15.14 3.62
C CYS A 259 9.10 -14.17 2.43
N ASP A 260 7.87 -13.69 2.22
CA ASP A 260 7.53 -12.75 1.13
C ASP A 260 8.36 -11.45 1.17
N ALA A 261 8.89 -11.08 2.35
CA ALA A 261 9.82 -9.97 2.54
C ALA A 261 11.01 -10.00 1.55
N TRP A 262 11.53 -11.19 1.21
CA TRP A 262 12.62 -11.32 0.23
C TRP A 262 12.17 -10.96 -1.19
N LYS A 263 10.93 -11.31 -1.55
CA LYS A 263 10.32 -10.96 -2.85
C LYS A 263 10.03 -9.46 -2.93
N GLN A 264 9.59 -8.85 -1.83
CA GLN A 264 9.43 -7.39 -1.75
C GLN A 264 10.79 -6.67 -1.85
N LEU A 265 11.83 -7.14 -1.15
CA LEU A 265 13.19 -6.60 -1.26
C LEU A 265 13.75 -6.71 -2.67
N LEU A 266 13.55 -7.84 -3.36
CA LEU A 266 13.94 -7.99 -4.77
C LEU A 266 13.20 -6.99 -5.67
N GLY A 267 11.92 -6.74 -5.39
CA GLY A 267 11.14 -5.70 -6.06
C GLY A 267 11.69 -4.29 -5.86
N ILE A 268 12.03 -3.93 -4.61
CA ILE A 268 12.69 -2.65 -4.28
C ILE A 268 14.06 -2.55 -4.97
N ALA A 269 14.86 -3.62 -4.98
CA ALA A 269 16.15 -3.66 -5.67
C ALA A 269 16.00 -3.46 -7.19
N LYS A 270 15.02 -4.11 -7.82
CA LYS A 270 14.72 -3.96 -9.26
C LYS A 270 14.22 -2.55 -9.59
N ALA A 271 13.37 -1.95 -8.76
CA ALA A 271 12.96 -0.55 -8.91
C ALA A 271 14.15 0.42 -8.76
N LEU A 272 15.04 0.19 -7.81
CA LEU A 272 16.26 0.97 -7.64
C LEU A 272 17.21 0.80 -8.83
N GLY A 273 17.32 -0.41 -9.40
CA GLY A 273 18.07 -0.67 -10.64
C GLY A 273 17.51 0.08 -11.85
N LYS A 274 16.18 0.20 -11.97
CA LYS A 274 15.54 1.04 -13.00
C LYS A 274 15.84 2.52 -12.80
N ILE A 275 15.75 3.01 -11.56
CA ILE A 275 16.10 4.40 -11.21
C ILE A 275 17.56 4.68 -11.59
N ALA A 276 18.48 3.77 -11.24
CA ALA A 276 19.92 3.86 -11.51
C ALA A 276 20.32 3.64 -13.00
N GLY A 277 19.35 3.50 -13.91
CA GLY A 277 19.62 3.34 -15.35
C GLY A 277 20.37 2.04 -15.70
N VAL A 278 20.14 0.94 -14.97
CA VAL A 278 20.73 -0.36 -15.32
C VAL A 278 20.13 -0.89 -16.63
N PRO A 279 20.94 -1.43 -17.57
CA PRO A 279 20.44 -1.97 -18.83
C PRO A 279 19.38 -3.08 -18.66
N GLY A 280 18.40 -3.08 -19.56
CA GLY A 280 17.22 -3.95 -19.50
C GLY A 280 17.46 -5.47 -19.62
N GLU A 281 18.69 -5.92 -19.86
CA GLU A 281 19.04 -7.35 -19.86
C GLU A 281 18.95 -7.97 -18.45
N ILE A 282 19.13 -7.17 -17.39
CA ILE A 282 18.95 -7.58 -15.98
C ILE A 282 17.52 -7.31 -15.50
N LEU A 283 16.78 -6.42 -16.17
CA LEU A 283 15.49 -5.91 -15.75
C LEU A 283 14.41 -6.28 -16.77
N THR A 284 13.72 -7.41 -16.54
CA THR A 284 12.61 -7.88 -17.39
C THR A 284 11.45 -6.89 -17.39
N THR A 285 11.43 -5.96 -18.36
CA THR A 285 10.28 -5.10 -18.65
C THR A 285 9.83 -5.19 -20.10
N THR A 286 8.55 -5.50 -20.25
CA THR A 286 7.82 -5.52 -21.51
C THR A 286 7.73 -4.12 -22.11
N ARG A 287 8.20 -3.97 -23.36
CA ARG A 287 7.85 -2.87 -24.31
C ARG A 287 7.96 -1.41 -23.80
N GLY A 288 9.14 -0.84 -24.03
CA GLY A 288 9.20 0.35 -24.90
C GLY A 288 9.14 1.73 -24.25
N ALA A 289 10.30 2.21 -23.79
CA ALA A 289 10.64 3.64 -23.81
C ALA A 289 12.16 3.82 -23.93
N ASN A 290 12.62 4.88 -24.59
CA ASN A 290 14.04 5.24 -24.70
C ASN A 290 14.54 5.87 -23.38
N ILE A 291 14.57 5.09 -22.30
CA ILE A 291 14.98 5.54 -20.94
C ILE A 291 16.49 5.26 -20.70
N SER A 292 17.18 4.60 -21.63
CA SER A 292 18.61 4.23 -21.58
C SER A 292 19.62 5.39 -21.56
N GLN A 293 19.18 6.62 -21.25
CA GLN A 293 20.01 7.83 -21.18
C GLN A 293 19.94 8.57 -19.84
N PHE A 294 19.11 8.14 -18.87
CA PHE A 294 19.02 8.78 -17.56
C PHE A 294 19.60 7.92 -16.45
N ILE A 295 20.27 8.57 -15.50
CA ILE A 295 20.74 7.97 -14.25
C ILE A 295 20.09 8.74 -13.10
N GLY A 296 19.30 8.03 -12.31
CA GLY A 296 18.67 8.53 -11.09
C GLY A 296 19.38 8.06 -9.82
N TYR A 297 19.29 8.89 -8.78
CA TYR A 297 19.76 8.63 -7.42
C TYR A 297 18.64 9.02 -6.45
N HIS A 298 18.39 8.22 -5.42
CA HIS A 298 17.38 8.52 -4.40
C HIS A 298 17.93 9.38 -3.26
N PHE A 299 19.18 9.13 -2.84
CA PHE A 299 19.94 9.81 -1.79
C PHE A 299 19.38 9.75 -0.35
N ASP A 300 18.06 9.62 -0.15
CA ASP A 300 17.42 9.44 1.17
C ASP A 300 16.67 8.09 1.29
N LEU A 301 17.21 7.00 0.73
CA LEU A 301 16.58 5.67 0.84
C LEU A 301 16.69 5.14 2.28
N LYS A 302 15.55 4.93 2.95
CA LYS A 302 15.47 4.44 4.35
C LYS A 302 14.11 3.78 4.62
N PRO A 303 13.93 3.00 5.71
CA PRO A 303 12.65 2.34 6.03
C PRO A 303 11.44 3.29 6.16
N ALA A 304 11.64 4.56 6.52
CA ALA A 304 10.54 5.54 6.52
C ALA A 304 10.06 5.90 5.09
N ASN A 305 10.95 5.79 4.10
CA ASN A 305 10.73 6.12 2.68
C ASN A 305 10.41 4.87 1.83
N ILE A 306 10.09 3.74 2.48
CA ILE A 306 9.45 2.58 1.86
C ILE A 306 8.08 2.44 2.52
N LEU A 307 7.00 2.38 1.72
CA LEU A 307 5.63 2.24 2.21
C LEU A 307 5.06 0.88 1.81
N MET A 308 4.20 0.29 2.64
CA MET A 308 3.40 -0.87 2.25
C MET A 308 2.00 -0.42 1.83
N ASN A 309 1.61 -0.71 0.59
CA ASN A 309 0.27 -0.38 0.08
C ASN A 309 -0.81 -1.35 0.58
N ASP A 310 -2.09 -1.08 0.27
CA ASP A 310 -3.22 -1.93 0.67
C ASP A 310 -3.17 -3.36 0.08
N ASP A 311 -2.48 -3.55 -1.05
CA ASP A 311 -2.26 -4.87 -1.68
C ASP A 311 -1.07 -5.65 -1.05
N GLY A 312 -0.40 -5.07 -0.03
CA GLY A 312 0.75 -5.67 0.66
C GLY A 312 2.11 -5.46 -0.04
N LYS A 313 2.15 -4.71 -1.15
CA LYS A 313 3.36 -4.45 -1.93
C LYS A 313 4.16 -3.28 -1.35
N TRP A 314 5.48 -3.40 -1.30
CA TRP A 314 6.35 -2.33 -0.81
C TRP A 314 6.71 -1.36 -1.95
N VAL A 315 6.65 -0.05 -1.69
CA VAL A 315 6.90 1.01 -2.69
C VAL A 315 7.86 2.07 -2.15
N ILE A 316 8.82 2.48 -2.98
CA ILE A 316 9.74 3.60 -2.72
C ILE A 316 8.98 4.92 -2.81
N THR A 317 9.21 5.84 -1.88
CA THR A 317 8.60 7.18 -1.81
C THR A 317 9.62 8.25 -1.37
N ASP A 318 9.19 9.51 -1.39
CA ASP A 318 9.96 10.72 -1.02
C ASP A 318 11.20 10.97 -1.88
N PHE A 319 10.95 11.25 -3.15
CA PHE A 319 11.94 11.68 -4.14
C PHE A 319 12.35 13.16 -3.99
N GLY A 320 12.22 13.75 -2.78
CA GLY A 320 12.53 15.15 -2.52
C GLY A 320 14.02 15.49 -2.70
N GLN A 321 14.89 14.58 -2.26
CA GLN A 321 16.36 14.69 -2.41
C GLN A 321 16.89 13.93 -3.63
N ALA A 322 16.01 13.32 -4.43
CA ALA A 322 16.42 12.55 -5.59
C ALA A 322 17.01 13.47 -6.67
N ILE A 323 17.90 12.92 -7.50
CA ILE A 323 18.47 13.61 -8.65
C ILE A 323 18.39 12.67 -9.86
N PHE A 324 17.83 13.17 -10.96
CA PHE A 324 17.80 12.49 -12.25
C PHE A 324 18.58 13.31 -13.26
N GLU A 325 19.66 12.73 -13.81
CA GLU A 325 20.52 13.40 -14.78
C GLU A 325 20.64 12.57 -16.07
N TYR A 326 20.77 13.25 -17.20
CA TYR A 326 21.23 12.62 -18.43
C TYR A 326 22.65 12.09 -18.24
N SER A 327 22.95 10.90 -18.75
CA SER A 327 24.26 10.27 -18.62
C SER A 327 25.36 11.20 -19.18
N SER A 328 26.13 11.78 -18.26
CA SER A 328 27.25 12.66 -18.54
C SER A 328 28.35 12.36 -17.54
N ASP A 329 29.61 12.72 -17.84
CA ASP A 329 30.74 12.50 -16.94
C ASP A 329 30.69 13.35 -15.66
N ARG A 330 29.61 14.12 -15.46
CA ARG A 330 29.32 14.91 -14.27
C ARG A 330 28.27 14.15 -13.47
N THR A 331 28.72 13.54 -12.38
CA THR A 331 27.88 13.02 -11.31
C THR A 331 27.59 14.15 -10.32
N PRO A 332 26.39 14.24 -9.74
CA PRO A 332 26.02 15.35 -8.85
C PRO A 332 26.90 15.39 -7.60
N ARG A 333 27.30 16.60 -7.20
CA ARG A 333 27.82 16.88 -5.86
C ARG A 333 26.63 17.28 -4.96
N VAL A 334 26.24 16.38 -4.06
CA VAL A 334 25.23 16.66 -3.03
C VAL A 334 25.91 17.30 -1.83
N ALA A 335 25.84 18.62 -1.70
CA ALA A 335 26.27 19.31 -0.50
C ALA A 335 25.21 19.13 0.61
N ASN A 336 25.51 18.29 1.61
CA ASN A 336 24.73 18.02 2.85
C ASN A 336 23.27 18.52 2.84
N GLN A 337 22.42 17.85 2.07
CA GLN A 337 21.00 18.17 1.98
C GLN A 337 20.19 17.59 3.15
N GLY A 338 20.53 18.00 4.39
CA GLY A 338 19.68 17.85 5.59
C GLY A 338 18.99 16.50 5.81
N GLY A 339 19.65 15.39 5.44
CA GLY A 339 19.07 14.06 5.45
C GLY A 339 19.10 13.39 6.83
N THR A 340 18.65 12.13 6.88
CA THR A 340 18.92 11.28 8.05
C THR A 340 20.15 10.42 7.74
N ASP A 341 21.33 10.92 8.09
CA ASP A 341 22.63 10.31 7.77
C ASP A 341 22.82 8.87 8.34
N ALA A 342 21.89 8.40 9.16
CA ALA A 342 21.80 7.04 9.68
C ALA A 342 21.89 5.93 8.62
N TYR A 343 21.40 6.18 7.40
CA TYR A 343 21.43 5.23 6.28
C TYR A 343 22.38 5.67 5.16
N ALA A 344 23.03 6.84 5.30
CA ALA A 344 23.97 7.32 4.31
C ALA A 344 25.26 6.48 4.34
N PRO A 345 25.93 6.32 3.18
CA PRO A 345 27.23 5.66 3.10
C PRO A 345 28.38 6.59 3.51
N PRO A 346 29.60 6.06 3.70
CA PRO A 346 30.76 6.84 4.16
C PRO A 346 31.17 8.00 3.24
N GLU A 347 30.91 7.91 1.94
CA GLU A 347 31.23 8.98 1.00
C GLU A 347 30.41 10.27 1.18
N ILE A 348 29.34 10.29 2.00
CA ILE A 348 28.60 11.53 2.30
C ILE A 348 29.50 12.60 2.95
N ASP A 349 30.49 12.19 3.74
CA ASP A 349 31.41 13.10 4.42
C ASP A 349 32.53 13.62 3.50
N LYS A 350 32.63 13.11 2.27
CA LYS A 350 33.68 13.45 1.30
C LYS A 350 33.25 14.59 0.37
N VAL A 351 33.44 15.81 0.84
CA VAL A 351 33.05 17.08 0.20
C VAL A 351 33.48 17.22 -1.28
N ASP A 352 34.56 16.55 -1.70
CA ASP A 352 35.10 16.66 -3.06
C ASP A 352 34.76 15.52 -4.03
N GLU A 353 34.22 14.39 -3.56
CA GLU A 353 33.95 13.23 -4.40
C GLU A 353 32.61 13.33 -5.16
N LYS A 354 32.46 12.46 -6.17
CA LYS A 354 31.27 12.31 -7.00
C LYS A 354 30.49 11.10 -6.52
N PHE A 355 29.18 11.23 -6.32
CA PHE A 355 28.38 10.11 -5.81
C PHE A 355 28.13 9.04 -6.89
N SER A 356 28.49 7.80 -6.59
CA SER A 356 28.25 6.64 -7.47
C SER A 356 26.83 6.09 -7.30
N ARG A 357 26.34 5.34 -8.29
CA ARG A 357 25.06 4.59 -8.21
C ARG A 357 25.03 3.59 -7.04
N ARG A 358 26.22 3.28 -6.50
CA ARG A 358 26.46 2.48 -5.29
C ARG A 358 26.11 3.20 -3.98
N TYR A 359 25.75 4.48 -4.01
CA TYR A 359 25.27 5.22 -2.84
C TYR A 359 24.00 4.55 -2.27
N ASP A 360 22.95 4.44 -3.08
CA ASP A 360 21.68 3.83 -2.65
C ASP A 360 21.79 2.31 -2.41
N VAL A 361 22.84 1.66 -2.94
CA VAL A 361 23.16 0.25 -2.64
C VAL A 361 23.52 0.07 -1.17
N TRP A 362 24.31 0.97 -0.58
CA TRP A 362 24.61 0.93 0.86
C TRP A 362 23.34 1.09 1.70
N SER A 363 22.51 2.08 1.35
CA SER A 363 21.24 2.34 2.01
C SER A 363 20.30 1.13 1.95
N LEU A 364 20.25 0.46 0.79
CA LEU A 364 19.53 -0.80 0.63
C LEU A 364 20.15 -1.94 1.44
N GLY A 365 21.47 -2.03 1.56
CA GLY A 365 22.17 -3.02 2.38
C GLY A 365 21.81 -2.88 3.87
N CYS A 366 21.74 -1.65 4.36
CA CYS A 366 21.26 -1.33 5.71
C CYS A 366 19.82 -1.82 5.93
N ILE A 367 18.93 -1.59 4.94
CA ILE A 367 17.53 -2.04 4.97
C ILE A 367 17.43 -3.57 4.95
N ILE A 368 18.18 -4.26 4.07
CA ILE A 368 18.19 -5.73 3.99
C ILE A 368 18.65 -6.34 5.31
N LEU A 369 19.62 -5.74 6.01
CA LEU A 369 20.05 -6.20 7.33
C LEU A 369 18.95 -6.05 8.40
N GLU A 370 18.17 -4.95 8.37
CA GLU A 370 16.97 -4.83 9.23
C GLU A 370 15.92 -5.89 8.93
N VAL A 371 15.69 -6.21 7.65
CA VAL A 371 14.78 -7.30 7.27
C VAL A 371 15.31 -8.64 7.76
N ALA A 372 16.60 -8.94 7.58
CA ALA A 372 17.21 -10.17 8.06
C ALA A 372 17.06 -10.34 9.57
N ALA A 373 17.36 -9.29 10.35
CA ALA A 373 17.15 -9.27 11.80
C ALA A 373 15.68 -9.55 12.18
N PHE A 374 14.74 -8.91 11.49
CA PHE A 374 13.30 -9.07 11.75
C PHE A 374 12.72 -10.42 11.29
N VAL A 375 13.19 -11.00 10.20
CA VAL A 375 12.68 -12.31 9.74
C VAL A 375 13.26 -13.43 10.62
N VAL A 376 14.54 -13.34 11.02
CA VAL A 376 15.21 -14.37 11.84
C VAL A 376 14.76 -14.33 13.31
N LEU A 377 14.75 -13.15 13.95
CA LEU A 377 14.52 -13.00 15.40
C LEU A 377 13.22 -12.29 15.75
N GLY A 378 12.78 -11.39 14.89
CA GLY A 378 11.56 -10.62 15.04
C GLY A 378 11.77 -9.21 15.56
N TYR A 379 10.77 -8.68 16.28
CA TYR A 379 10.89 -7.37 16.92
C TYR A 379 12.13 -7.32 17.85
N GLU A 380 12.47 -8.43 18.49
CA GLU A 380 13.70 -8.57 19.31
C GLU A 380 14.99 -8.49 18.47
N GLY A 381 14.98 -8.84 17.18
CA GLY A 381 16.15 -8.68 16.30
C GLY A 381 16.51 -7.21 16.07
N LEU A 382 15.52 -6.32 16.13
CA LEU A 382 15.72 -4.87 16.01
C LEU A 382 15.89 -4.23 17.39
N ASN A 383 14.96 -4.49 18.30
CA ASN A 383 14.86 -3.82 19.61
C ASN A 383 15.72 -4.45 20.71
N GLY A 384 16.23 -5.67 20.51
CA GLY A 384 16.92 -6.47 21.52
C GLY A 384 15.97 -7.13 22.52
N ASN A 385 16.57 -7.84 23.47
CA ASN A 385 15.91 -8.37 24.65
C ASN A 385 16.92 -8.49 25.82
N LYS A 386 16.57 -9.18 26.92
CA LYS A 386 17.46 -9.35 28.09
C LYS A 386 18.69 -10.24 27.86
N GLN A 387 18.77 -10.94 26.72
CA GLN A 387 19.81 -11.92 26.39
C GLN A 387 20.77 -11.40 25.31
N TYR A 388 20.30 -10.56 24.39
CA TYR A 388 21.10 -9.98 23.32
C TYR A 388 20.62 -8.58 22.92
N TYR A 389 21.56 -7.75 22.49
CA TYR A 389 21.29 -6.44 21.91
C TYR A 389 20.74 -6.57 20.50
N GLY A 390 19.74 -5.75 20.17
CA GLY A 390 19.16 -5.70 18.84
C GLY A 390 19.92 -4.75 17.92
N LEU A 391 19.64 -4.85 16.62
CA LEU A 391 20.30 -4.03 15.60
C LEU A 391 20.18 -2.52 15.85
N ASP A 392 19.05 -2.04 16.40
CA ASP A 392 18.86 -0.61 16.69
C ASP A 392 19.75 -0.08 17.82
N GLU A 393 20.11 -0.93 18.78
CA GLU A 393 21.04 -0.57 19.86
C GLU A 393 22.49 -0.71 19.37
N VAL A 394 22.81 -1.84 18.74
CA VAL A 394 24.11 -2.16 18.12
C VAL A 394 24.60 -1.05 17.19
N ARG A 395 23.73 -0.51 16.34
CA ARG A 395 24.10 0.52 15.35
C ARG A 395 24.23 1.93 15.96
N ARG A 396 23.56 2.19 17.08
CA ARG A 396 23.63 3.46 17.83
C ARG A 396 24.75 3.50 18.87
N GLU A 397 25.50 2.40 19.04
CA GLU A 397 26.64 2.34 19.95
C GLU A 397 27.70 3.39 19.53
N LYS A 398 28.13 4.19 20.51
CA LYS A 398 29.09 5.29 20.34
C LYS A 398 30.50 4.83 20.66
N MET A 399 31.49 5.40 19.97
CA MET A 399 32.88 5.33 20.45
C MET A 399 33.03 5.98 21.82
N ALA A 400 33.68 5.28 22.76
CA ALA A 400 33.81 5.69 24.17
C ALA A 400 34.45 7.08 24.41
N TRP A 401 35.16 7.63 23.41
CA TRP A 401 35.79 8.94 23.45
C TRP A 401 35.02 10.04 22.69
N SER A 402 33.98 9.70 21.92
CA SER A 402 33.21 10.67 21.14
C SER A 402 32.06 11.29 21.95
N ARG A 403 32.07 12.61 22.09
CA ARG A 403 31.02 13.38 22.77
C ARG A 403 29.85 13.81 21.87
N ARG A 404 29.94 13.61 20.56
CA ARG A 404 28.86 13.98 19.62
C ARG A 404 27.71 12.96 19.69
N GLN A 405 26.53 13.32 19.17
CA GLN A 405 25.58 12.29 18.78
C GLN A 405 26.17 11.56 17.57
N ASP A 406 26.05 10.23 17.57
CA ASP A 406 26.53 9.43 16.47
C ASP A 406 25.36 9.17 15.53
N GLU A 407 25.29 9.99 14.49
CA GLU A 407 24.29 9.91 13.42
C GLU A 407 24.71 8.90 12.33
N ARG A 408 25.92 8.32 12.41
CA ARG A 408 26.44 7.32 11.45
C ARG A 408 26.20 5.92 12.03
N PHE A 409 25.06 5.31 11.70
CA PHE A 409 24.67 4.08 12.40
C PHE A 409 25.47 2.83 11.96
N PHE A 410 25.88 2.73 10.70
CA PHE A 410 26.48 1.49 10.18
C PHE A 410 28.01 1.54 10.03
N TYR A 411 28.63 2.73 10.00
CA TYR A 411 30.08 2.89 9.85
C TYR A 411 30.67 3.79 10.94
N GLN A 412 32.00 3.78 11.04
CA GLN A 412 32.79 4.61 11.93
C GLN A 412 34.15 4.96 11.28
N LEU A 413 34.77 6.05 11.72
CA LEU A 413 36.12 6.43 11.32
C LEU A 413 37.17 5.70 12.18
N GLU A 414 38.08 4.98 11.55
CA GLU A 414 39.29 4.45 12.16
C GLU A 414 40.50 5.36 11.82
N ARG A 415 41.32 5.63 12.85
CA ARG A 415 42.63 6.31 12.77
C ARG A 415 42.75 7.44 11.72
N HIS A 416 41.85 8.41 11.84
CA HIS A 416 41.86 9.72 11.15
C HIS A 416 41.55 9.78 9.64
N THR A 417 41.48 8.67 8.88
CA THR A 417 41.11 8.73 7.44
C THR A 417 40.29 7.56 6.89
N GLU A 418 40.25 6.40 7.53
CA GLU A 418 39.61 5.20 6.95
C GLU A 418 38.23 4.97 7.57
N CYS A 419 37.22 4.72 6.73
CA CYS A 419 35.87 4.36 7.18
C CYS A 419 35.73 2.85 7.20
N ILE A 420 35.26 2.29 8.31
CA ILE A 420 34.96 0.86 8.46
C ILE A 420 33.52 0.64 8.92
N VAL A 421 32.92 -0.48 8.56
CA VAL A 421 31.65 -0.93 9.18
C VAL A 421 31.87 -1.07 10.68
N LYS A 422 30.90 -0.62 11.50
CA LYS A 422 31.03 -0.74 12.96
C LYS A 422 31.23 -2.20 13.36
N ARG A 423 32.26 -2.48 14.14
CA ARG A 423 32.60 -3.85 14.59
C ARG A 423 31.40 -4.57 15.22
N LYS A 424 30.54 -3.82 15.91
CA LYS A 424 29.31 -4.29 16.54
C LYS A 424 28.23 -4.74 15.55
N VAL A 425 28.12 -4.08 14.40
CA VAL A 425 27.24 -4.52 13.30
C VAL A 425 27.75 -5.83 12.69
N VAL A 426 29.07 -5.98 12.53
CA VAL A 426 29.69 -7.24 12.07
C VAL A 426 29.51 -8.36 13.09
N GLU A 427 29.75 -8.10 14.38
CA GLU A 427 29.45 -9.03 15.49
C GLU A 427 27.97 -9.47 15.48
N PHE A 428 27.04 -8.55 15.18
CA PHE A 428 25.61 -8.84 15.09
C PHE A 428 25.23 -9.68 13.85
N MET A 429 25.82 -9.42 12.68
CA MET A 429 25.62 -10.27 11.48
C MET A 429 26.06 -11.71 11.75
N ALA A 430 27.22 -11.90 12.37
CA ALA A 430 27.68 -13.23 12.79
C ALA A 430 26.73 -13.86 13.84
N ALA A 431 26.21 -13.07 14.79
CA ALA A 431 25.27 -13.56 15.80
C ALA A 431 23.94 -14.05 15.18
N LEU A 432 23.41 -13.38 14.14
CA LEU A 432 22.18 -13.80 13.44
C LEU A 432 22.28 -15.24 12.90
N GLN A 433 23.44 -15.64 12.37
CA GLN A 433 23.66 -17.02 11.90
C GLN A 433 23.52 -18.06 13.02
N THR A 434 23.91 -17.71 14.25
CA THR A 434 23.84 -18.61 15.42
C THR A 434 22.44 -18.69 16.04
N HIS A 435 21.66 -17.60 15.96
CA HIS A 435 20.35 -17.48 16.60
C HIS A 435 19.16 -17.92 15.72
N ILE A 436 19.42 -18.39 14.49
CA ILE A 436 18.36 -18.90 13.60
C ILE A 436 17.56 -20.04 14.27
N LYS A 437 16.25 -19.81 14.44
CA LYS A 437 15.33 -20.74 15.12
C LYS A 437 15.08 -21.99 14.29
N ASP A 438 14.97 -21.83 12.97
CA ASP A 438 14.99 -22.94 12.03
C ASP A 438 16.44 -23.33 11.72
N ARG A 439 16.85 -24.50 12.22
CA ARG A 439 18.23 -25.00 12.07
C ARG A 439 18.46 -25.80 10.79
N SER A 440 17.53 -25.76 9.81
CA SER A 440 17.72 -26.45 8.53
C SER A 440 19.00 -25.98 7.83
N PRO A 441 19.77 -26.88 7.17
CA PRO A 441 20.97 -26.48 6.43
C PRO A 441 20.67 -25.45 5.33
N ARG A 442 19.50 -25.57 4.70
CA ARG A 442 19.00 -24.68 3.65
C ARG A 442 18.72 -23.27 4.16
N SER A 443 18.04 -23.13 5.30
CA SER A 443 17.77 -21.83 5.92
C SER A 443 19.06 -21.13 6.35
N LYS A 444 20.08 -21.90 6.77
CA LYS A 444 21.42 -21.38 7.07
C LYS A 444 22.17 -20.92 5.82
N GLU A 445 22.22 -21.75 4.78
CA GLU A 445 22.86 -21.40 3.50
C GLU A 445 22.21 -20.17 2.86
N PHE A 446 20.88 -20.06 2.93
CA PHE A 446 20.15 -18.88 2.48
C PHE A 446 20.53 -17.63 3.30
N LEU A 447 20.54 -17.72 4.64
CA LEU A 447 20.93 -16.60 5.49
C LEU A 447 22.38 -16.17 5.25
N ASP A 448 23.29 -17.13 5.05
CA ASP A 448 24.70 -16.89 4.75
C ASP A 448 24.87 -16.12 3.43
N LYS A 449 24.20 -16.55 2.35
CA LYS A 449 24.16 -15.81 1.07
C LYS A 449 23.60 -14.39 1.22
N ILE A 450 22.54 -14.21 2.01
CA ILE A 450 21.94 -12.88 2.26
C ILE A 450 22.88 -11.98 3.08
N LEU A 451 23.52 -12.50 4.14
CA LEU A 451 24.44 -11.72 4.97
C LEU A 451 25.73 -11.38 4.21
N HIS A 452 26.27 -12.31 3.41
CA HIS A 452 27.42 -12.03 2.56
C HIS A 452 27.10 -11.00 1.46
N LEU A 453 25.86 -11.00 0.92
CA LEU A 453 25.40 -9.93 0.05
C LEU A 453 25.37 -8.58 0.79
N VAL A 454 24.84 -8.54 2.02
CA VAL A 454 24.85 -7.33 2.86
C VAL A 454 26.27 -6.83 3.13
N GLU A 455 27.23 -7.71 3.44
CA GLU A 455 28.64 -7.33 3.62
C GLU A 455 29.19 -6.61 2.37
N ARG A 456 28.95 -7.15 1.17
CA ARG A 456 29.38 -6.52 -0.09
C ARG A 456 28.64 -5.21 -0.42
N MET A 457 27.45 -5.00 0.12
CA MET A 457 26.67 -3.76 0.00
C MET A 457 27.11 -2.70 1.03
N LEU A 458 27.60 -3.13 2.20
CA LEU A 458 28.15 -2.30 3.26
C LEU A 458 29.68 -2.14 3.16
N GLU A 459 30.26 -2.34 1.98
CA GLU A 459 31.67 -2.05 1.70
C GLU A 459 31.90 -0.52 1.71
N PRO A 460 32.75 0.01 2.62
CA PRO A 460 32.99 1.45 2.72
C PRO A 460 33.64 2.06 1.47
N ASN A 461 34.48 1.31 0.75
CA ASN A 461 35.09 1.77 -0.49
C ASN A 461 34.09 1.69 -1.65
N VAL A 462 33.73 2.86 -2.20
CA VAL A 462 32.76 3.01 -3.30
C VAL A 462 33.15 2.24 -4.56
N GLU A 463 34.43 1.97 -4.83
CA GLU A 463 34.82 1.22 -6.02
C GLU A 463 34.72 -0.30 -5.85
N GLU A 464 34.95 -0.80 -4.64
CA GLU A 464 34.83 -2.23 -4.29
C GLU A 464 33.38 -2.63 -3.96
N ARG A 465 32.54 -1.67 -3.56
CA ARG A 465 31.12 -1.91 -3.26
C ARG A 465 30.38 -2.46 -4.48
N ILE A 466 29.58 -3.49 -4.23
CA ILE A 466 28.79 -4.18 -5.25
C ILE A 466 27.84 -3.22 -5.99
N ASP A 467 27.59 -3.46 -7.28
CA ASP A 467 26.62 -2.68 -8.05
C ASP A 467 25.19 -3.24 -7.93
N ILE A 468 24.17 -2.40 -8.15
CA ILE A 468 22.77 -2.78 -7.98
C ILE A 468 22.30 -3.89 -8.94
N GLY A 469 22.89 -4.02 -10.14
CA GLY A 469 22.61 -5.11 -11.07
C GLY A 469 23.07 -6.47 -10.54
N GLU A 470 24.28 -6.53 -9.99
CA GLU A 470 24.80 -7.73 -9.32
C GLU A 470 24.03 -8.04 -8.02
N VAL A 471 23.60 -7.02 -7.26
CA VAL A 471 22.69 -7.21 -6.10
C VAL A 471 21.39 -7.88 -6.52
N ILE A 472 20.74 -7.38 -7.59
CA ILE A 472 19.52 -7.98 -8.14
C ILE A 472 19.79 -9.44 -8.53
N ARG A 473 20.88 -9.71 -9.27
CA ARG A 473 21.24 -11.05 -9.75
C ARG A 473 21.46 -12.02 -8.59
N ILE A 474 22.24 -11.64 -7.58
CA ILE A 474 22.52 -12.50 -6.42
C ILE A 474 21.24 -12.73 -5.60
N LEU A 475 20.48 -11.68 -5.31
CA LEU A 475 19.24 -11.79 -4.52
C LEU A 475 18.19 -12.64 -5.23
N GLU A 476 17.99 -12.41 -6.54
CA GLU A 476 17.12 -13.24 -7.37
C GLU A 476 17.59 -14.70 -7.41
N SER A 477 18.87 -14.96 -7.69
CA SER A 477 19.37 -16.35 -7.70
C SER A 477 19.28 -17.03 -6.34
N THR A 478 19.41 -16.29 -5.23
CA THR A 478 19.31 -16.83 -3.87
C THR A 478 17.86 -17.19 -3.52
N ILE A 479 16.90 -16.35 -3.94
CA ILE A 479 15.46 -16.62 -3.82
C ILE A 479 15.08 -17.80 -4.71
N THR A 480 15.41 -17.77 -6.01
CA THR A 480 15.05 -18.81 -6.97
C THR A 480 15.72 -20.15 -6.68
N GLN A 481 16.99 -20.22 -6.27
CA GLN A 481 17.61 -21.50 -5.81
C GLN A 481 16.89 -22.10 -4.59
N SER A 482 16.25 -21.26 -3.78
CA SER A 482 15.39 -21.73 -2.68
C SER A 482 14.03 -22.24 -3.17
N GLU A 483 13.56 -21.83 -4.35
CA GLU A 483 12.33 -22.30 -4.97
C GLU A 483 12.57 -23.55 -5.84
N ASP A 484 13.66 -23.58 -6.62
CA ASP A 484 14.01 -24.56 -7.66
C ASP A 484 14.75 -25.83 -7.16
N MET A 485 14.95 -26.01 -5.85
CA MET A 485 15.46 -27.30 -5.30
C MET A 485 14.38 -28.39 -5.27
N GLY A 486 13.62 -28.51 -6.36
CA GLY A 486 12.76 -29.62 -6.70
C GLY A 486 13.19 -30.24 -8.03
N ASP A 487 13.25 -31.56 -8.08
CA ASP A 487 13.49 -32.36 -9.29
C ASP A 487 12.40 -32.11 -10.36
N GLU A 488 12.39 -32.82 -11.50
CA GLU A 488 11.27 -32.69 -12.46
C GLU A 488 9.89 -32.81 -11.76
N PRO A 489 8.88 -31.99 -12.12
CA PRO A 489 7.59 -31.99 -11.44
C PRO A 489 6.96 -33.37 -11.53
N VAL A 490 6.79 -34.03 -10.38
CA VAL A 490 6.14 -35.34 -10.28
C VAL A 490 4.71 -35.20 -10.77
N GLN A 491 4.48 -35.55 -12.03
CA GLN A 491 3.16 -35.47 -12.65
C GLN A 491 2.26 -36.58 -12.08
N MET A 492 1.48 -36.21 -11.07
CA MET A 492 0.39 -37.08 -10.62
C MET A 492 -0.73 -37.04 -11.65
N VAL A 493 -1.04 -38.21 -12.20
CA VAL A 493 -2.21 -38.40 -13.07
C VAL A 493 -3.37 -38.93 -12.23
N ALA A 494 -4.60 -38.60 -12.63
CA ALA A 494 -5.81 -39.20 -12.08
C ALA A 494 -5.80 -40.72 -12.35
N ALA A 495 -6.20 -41.52 -11.37
CA ALA A 495 -6.40 -42.96 -11.59
C ALA A 495 -7.65 -43.20 -12.46
N PRO A 496 -7.81 -44.37 -13.09
CA PRO A 496 -9.04 -44.70 -13.82
C PRO A 496 -10.28 -44.56 -12.93
N GLY A 497 -11.20 -43.67 -13.31
CA GLY A 497 -12.41 -43.36 -12.53
C GLY A 497 -12.26 -42.19 -11.54
N GLU A 498 -11.11 -41.53 -11.47
CA GLU A 498 -10.93 -40.28 -10.74
C GLU A 498 -10.99 -39.04 -11.65
N PHE A 499 -11.37 -37.90 -11.08
CA PHE A 499 -11.31 -36.58 -11.72
C PHE A 499 -10.51 -35.57 -10.88
N VAL A 500 -9.93 -34.56 -11.53
CA VAL A 500 -9.12 -33.52 -10.87
C VAL A 500 -10.02 -32.54 -10.14
N VAL A 501 -9.78 -32.33 -8.84
CA VAL A 501 -10.47 -31.33 -8.02
C VAL A 501 -9.66 -30.03 -8.00
N GLY A 502 -10.32 -28.92 -8.29
CA GLY A 502 -9.76 -27.57 -8.11
C GLY A 502 -8.73 -27.10 -9.15
N GLY A 503 -8.30 -27.96 -10.07
CA GLY A 503 -7.56 -27.59 -11.29
C GLY A 503 -6.25 -26.81 -11.03
N PRO A 504 -5.82 -25.95 -11.97
CA PRO A 504 -4.59 -25.15 -11.85
C PRO A 504 -4.56 -24.26 -10.60
N GLU A 505 -5.74 -23.85 -10.11
CA GLU A 505 -5.88 -22.97 -8.95
C GLU A 505 -5.38 -23.62 -7.65
N LEU A 506 -5.63 -24.92 -7.42
CA LEU A 506 -5.09 -25.59 -6.23
C LEU A 506 -3.60 -25.94 -6.37
N SER A 507 -3.17 -26.36 -7.56
CA SER A 507 -1.76 -26.70 -7.80
C SER A 507 -0.82 -25.48 -7.79
N SER A 508 -1.36 -24.27 -7.92
CA SER A 508 -0.60 -23.02 -7.81
C SER A 508 -0.59 -22.42 -6.40
N LEU A 509 -1.33 -22.99 -5.43
CA LEU A 509 -1.24 -22.55 -4.04
C LEU A 509 0.07 -23.04 -3.42
N GLN A 510 0.88 -22.09 -2.94
CA GLN A 510 1.98 -22.41 -2.03
C GLN A 510 1.41 -22.65 -0.63
N ILE A 511 1.46 -23.91 -0.20
CA ILE A 511 1.00 -24.35 1.12
C ILE A 511 2.18 -24.80 1.98
N TRP A 512 2.10 -24.63 3.29
CA TRP A 512 2.98 -25.32 4.23
C TRP A 512 2.19 -26.41 4.95
N HIS A 513 2.67 -27.65 4.88
CA HIS A 513 2.11 -28.76 5.64
C HIS A 513 3.01 -29.10 6.83
N TRP A 514 2.42 -29.39 7.99
CA TRP A 514 3.20 -29.84 9.15
C TRP A 514 3.58 -31.32 8.99
N ASN A 515 4.88 -31.61 8.85
CA ASN A 515 5.37 -32.98 8.78
C ASN A 515 5.68 -33.50 10.19
N ALA A 516 4.79 -34.34 10.73
CA ALA A 516 4.90 -34.87 12.09
C ALA A 516 6.17 -35.71 12.33
N VAL A 517 6.69 -36.40 11.29
CA VAL A 517 7.90 -37.22 11.38
C VAL A 517 9.17 -36.36 11.48
N LYS A 518 9.26 -35.31 10.65
CA LYS A 518 10.39 -34.36 10.67
C LYS A 518 10.25 -33.27 11.73
N LYS A 519 9.09 -33.16 12.40
CA LYS A 519 8.73 -32.11 13.37
C LYS A 519 8.97 -30.69 12.83
N GLY A 520 8.55 -30.46 11.59
CA GLY A 520 8.75 -29.19 10.90
C GLY A 520 7.76 -28.96 9.77
N TRP A 521 7.64 -27.70 9.34
CA TRP A 521 6.84 -27.31 8.18
C TRP A 521 7.58 -27.64 6.88
N LEU A 522 6.86 -28.14 5.88
CA LEU A 522 7.36 -28.32 4.52
C LEU A 522 6.52 -27.48 3.55
N SER A 523 7.18 -26.65 2.75
CA SER A 523 6.54 -25.99 1.60
C SER A 523 6.11 -27.07 0.60
N SER A 524 4.93 -26.93 0.00
CA SER A 524 4.38 -27.89 -0.97
C SER A 524 3.41 -27.22 -1.92
N SER A 525 3.19 -27.85 -3.07
CA SER A 525 1.97 -27.68 -3.85
C SER A 525 0.95 -28.76 -3.48
N LEU A 526 -0.33 -28.51 -3.80
CA LEU A 526 -1.42 -29.44 -3.53
C LEU A 526 -2.09 -29.90 -4.82
N GLN A 527 -2.18 -31.22 -4.99
CA GLN A 527 -3.03 -31.83 -6.02
C GLN A 527 -4.06 -32.73 -5.34
N VAL A 528 -5.30 -32.70 -5.84
CA VAL A 528 -6.41 -33.45 -5.26
C VAL A 528 -7.21 -34.11 -6.38
N PHE A 529 -7.45 -35.40 -6.23
CA PHE A 529 -8.29 -36.20 -7.13
C PHE A 529 -9.51 -36.68 -6.37
N GLU A 530 -10.61 -36.95 -7.06
CA GLU A 530 -11.83 -37.49 -6.48
C GLU A 530 -12.35 -38.66 -7.30
N ASP A 531 -12.74 -39.76 -6.66
CA ASP A 531 -13.36 -40.91 -7.32
C ASP A 531 -14.89 -40.79 -7.44
N LEU A 532 -15.50 -41.73 -8.17
CA LEU A 532 -16.97 -41.83 -8.32
C LEU A 532 -17.73 -42.07 -6.99
N TYR A 533 -17.04 -42.36 -5.88
CA TYR A 533 -17.59 -42.59 -4.55
C TYR A 533 -17.31 -41.42 -3.58
N SER A 534 -16.81 -40.30 -4.09
CA SER A 534 -16.42 -39.09 -3.33
C SER A 534 -15.28 -39.31 -2.31
N HIS A 535 -14.36 -40.23 -2.58
CA HIS A 535 -13.05 -40.29 -1.92
C HIS A 535 -12.12 -39.26 -2.56
N LEU A 536 -11.69 -38.27 -1.78
CA LEU A 536 -10.66 -37.31 -2.10
C LEU A 536 -9.28 -37.90 -1.80
N ARG A 537 -8.44 -38.02 -2.82
CA ARG A 537 -7.04 -38.43 -2.75
C ARG A 537 -6.16 -37.18 -2.80
N PHE A 538 -5.59 -36.80 -1.66
CA PHE A 538 -4.74 -35.61 -1.52
C PHE A 538 -3.27 -35.95 -1.76
N HIS A 539 -2.55 -35.11 -2.49
CA HIS A 539 -1.10 -35.18 -2.68
C HIS A 539 -0.44 -33.87 -2.25
N CYS A 540 0.36 -33.92 -1.19
CA CYS A 540 1.26 -32.84 -0.80
C CYS A 540 2.64 -33.10 -1.40
N LEU A 541 3.02 -32.27 -2.37
CA LEU A 541 4.27 -32.36 -3.13
C LEU A 541 5.30 -31.40 -2.54
N ALA A 542 6.17 -31.90 -1.66
CA ALA A 542 7.30 -31.13 -1.14
C ALA A 542 8.53 -31.33 -2.04
N ASN A 543 9.01 -30.26 -2.66
CA ASN A 543 10.25 -30.23 -3.45
C ASN A 543 10.33 -31.35 -4.52
N ASN A 544 9.21 -31.66 -5.18
CA ASN A 544 9.08 -32.75 -6.16
C ASN A 544 9.57 -34.14 -5.69
N LYS A 545 9.51 -34.40 -4.38
CA LYS A 545 9.78 -35.72 -3.79
C LYS A 545 8.49 -36.51 -3.58
N ILE A 546 8.65 -37.79 -3.23
CA ILE A 546 7.56 -38.77 -3.04
C ILE A 546 6.37 -38.11 -2.32
N PRO A 547 5.19 -38.01 -2.97
CA PRO A 547 4.08 -37.24 -2.43
C PRO A 547 3.56 -37.89 -1.16
N THR A 548 3.45 -37.08 -0.10
CA THR A 548 2.74 -37.53 1.10
C THR A 548 1.25 -37.48 0.76
N HIS A 549 0.60 -38.64 0.73
CA HIS A 549 -0.78 -38.76 0.29
C HIS A 549 -1.66 -39.41 1.36
N PHE A 550 -2.92 -39.02 1.37
CA PHE A 550 -3.94 -39.56 2.26
C PHE A 550 -5.31 -39.45 1.59
N TYR A 551 -6.22 -40.31 2.03
CA TYR A 551 -7.58 -40.42 1.50
C TYR A 551 -8.58 -39.85 2.51
N LEU A 552 -9.61 -39.17 2.01
CA LEU A 552 -10.63 -38.49 2.79
C LEU A 552 -11.99 -38.66 2.10
N ARG A 553 -13.06 -39.05 2.81
CA ARG A 553 -14.41 -39.10 2.22
C ARG A 553 -15.07 -37.73 2.29
N ARG A 554 -15.35 -37.09 1.15
CA ARG A 554 -15.97 -35.75 1.07
C ARG A 554 -17.24 -35.62 1.94
N GLN A 555 -17.97 -36.72 2.13
CA GLN A 555 -19.20 -36.79 2.92
C GLN A 555 -18.99 -36.84 4.46
N THR A 556 -17.86 -37.36 4.96
CA THR A 556 -17.58 -37.52 6.42
C THR A 556 -16.48 -36.58 6.92
N VAL A 557 -15.74 -35.95 6.01
CA VAL A 557 -14.70 -34.97 6.32
C VAL A 557 -15.31 -33.71 6.92
N GLN A 558 -14.92 -33.41 8.15
CA GLN A 558 -15.06 -32.07 8.69
C GLN A 558 -13.76 -31.29 8.48
N MET A 559 -13.87 -30.21 7.72
CA MET A 559 -12.82 -29.22 7.55
C MET A 559 -13.10 -28.04 8.48
N LEU A 560 -12.18 -27.75 9.38
CA LEU A 560 -12.25 -26.62 10.30
C LEU A 560 -11.39 -25.47 9.76
N PRO A 561 -12.00 -24.40 9.22
CA PRO A 561 -11.28 -23.22 8.79
C PRO A 561 -10.94 -22.34 10.00
N PHE A 562 -9.88 -22.69 10.73
CA PHE A 562 -9.38 -21.88 11.85
C PHE A 562 -9.16 -20.42 11.46
N TYR A 563 -8.74 -20.15 10.21
CA TYR A 563 -8.62 -18.80 9.67
C TYR A 563 -9.93 -17.97 9.72
N ALA A 564 -11.11 -18.60 9.72
CA ALA A 564 -12.40 -17.94 9.83
C ALA A 564 -12.75 -17.50 11.26
N PHE A 565 -12.04 -18.03 12.27
CA PHE A 565 -12.16 -17.65 13.69
C PHE A 565 -11.08 -16.65 14.10
N TRP A 566 -10.20 -16.25 13.19
CA TRP A 566 -9.22 -15.20 13.42
C TRP A 566 -9.82 -13.82 13.14
N ARG A 567 -9.36 -12.80 13.87
CA ARG A 567 -9.64 -11.42 13.49
C ARG A 567 -8.96 -11.14 12.15
N GLN A 568 -9.69 -10.60 11.18
CA GLN A 568 -9.18 -10.36 9.82
C GLN A 568 -7.94 -9.45 9.79
N GLU A 569 -7.74 -8.66 10.84
CA GLU A 569 -6.60 -7.77 11.07
C GLU A 569 -5.31 -8.51 11.50
N ARG A 570 -5.41 -9.78 11.94
CA ARG A 570 -4.31 -10.52 12.60
C ARG A 570 -4.28 -12.01 12.21
N PRO A 571 -3.87 -12.36 10.97
CA PRO A 571 -3.61 -13.75 10.61
C PRO A 571 -2.41 -14.30 11.38
N LYS A 572 -2.59 -15.42 12.08
CA LYS A 572 -1.51 -16.08 12.82
C LYS A 572 -0.83 -17.13 11.94
N ALA A 573 0.16 -16.75 11.12
CA ALA A 573 0.74 -17.70 10.15
C ALA A 573 1.52 -18.87 10.78
N SER A 574 1.71 -18.89 12.11
CA SER A 574 2.31 -19.98 12.89
C SER A 574 1.31 -21.00 13.46
N GLU A 575 0.00 -20.79 13.32
CA GLU A 575 -1.05 -21.73 13.77
C GLU A 575 -1.67 -22.47 12.58
N ALA A 576 -2.45 -23.52 12.86
CA ALA A 576 -3.21 -24.22 11.82
C ALA A 576 -4.26 -23.28 11.22
N TRP A 577 -4.26 -23.12 9.89
CA TRP A 577 -5.27 -22.32 9.17
C TRP A 577 -6.48 -23.17 8.79
N ILE A 578 -6.20 -24.37 8.30
CA ILE A 578 -7.18 -25.39 7.93
C ILE A 578 -6.75 -26.71 8.55
N TYR A 579 -7.69 -27.36 9.21
CA TYR A 579 -7.54 -28.67 9.83
C TYR A 579 -8.59 -29.62 9.26
N PHE A 580 -8.17 -30.84 8.92
CA PHE A 580 -9.04 -31.91 8.44
C PHE A 580 -9.16 -33.01 9.49
N SER A 581 -10.39 -33.41 9.78
CA SER A 581 -10.70 -34.67 10.44
C SER A 581 -11.68 -35.47 9.59
N ASP A 582 -11.29 -36.69 9.22
CA ASP A 582 -12.28 -37.72 8.90
C ASP A 582 -12.93 -38.17 10.21
N ILE A 583 -14.25 -38.06 10.30
CA ILE A 583 -15.00 -38.36 11.52
C ILE A 583 -15.81 -39.63 11.31
N ASP A 584 -15.61 -40.62 12.18
CA ASP A 584 -16.36 -41.86 12.11
C ASP A 584 -17.86 -41.68 12.47
N PRO A 585 -18.72 -42.69 12.21
CA PRO A 585 -20.13 -42.62 12.58
C PRO A 585 -20.42 -42.45 14.09
N LYS A 586 -19.41 -42.49 14.96
CA LYS A 586 -19.52 -42.26 16.41
C LYS A 586 -19.07 -40.86 16.83
N GLY A 587 -18.62 -40.03 15.88
CA GLY A 587 -18.15 -38.67 16.15
C GLY A 587 -16.67 -38.57 16.52
N VAL A 588 -15.87 -39.61 16.31
CA VAL A 588 -14.44 -39.64 16.66
C VAL A 588 -13.57 -39.33 15.44
N PRO A 589 -12.62 -38.37 15.52
CA PRO A 589 -11.63 -38.15 14.47
C PRO A 589 -10.72 -39.37 14.28
N GLN A 590 -10.74 -39.96 13.09
CA GLN A 590 -9.94 -41.13 12.71
C GLN A 590 -8.54 -40.77 12.20
N ILE A 591 -8.36 -39.54 11.70
CA ILE A 591 -7.07 -39.02 11.22
C ILE A 591 -6.65 -37.84 12.10
N PRO A 592 -5.53 -37.94 12.85
CA PRO A 592 -5.03 -36.85 13.65
C PRO A 592 -4.10 -35.94 12.82
N GLY A 593 -4.49 -34.67 12.64
CA GLY A 593 -3.51 -33.59 12.59
C GLY A 593 -2.91 -33.17 11.25
N THR A 594 -3.54 -33.43 10.10
CA THR A 594 -3.09 -32.78 8.85
C THR A 594 -3.41 -31.28 8.91
N ILE A 595 -2.37 -30.51 9.24
CA ILE A 595 -2.43 -29.06 9.46
C ILE A 595 -1.79 -28.34 8.27
N TYR A 596 -2.51 -27.37 7.73
CA TYR A 596 -2.03 -26.49 6.67
C TYR A 596 -1.89 -25.04 7.16
N SER A 597 -0.83 -24.37 6.67
CA SER A 597 -0.63 -22.93 6.73
C SER A 597 -0.47 -22.38 5.30
N PHE A 598 -0.82 -21.11 5.10
CA PHE A 598 -0.93 -20.50 3.77
C PHE A 598 -0.25 -19.13 3.74
N SER A 599 0.25 -18.73 2.57
CA SER A 599 0.93 -17.44 2.41
C SER A 599 -0.04 -16.26 2.59
N ARG A 600 -1.29 -16.41 2.14
CA ARG A 600 -2.31 -15.35 2.15
C ARG A 600 -3.66 -15.88 2.65
N PRO A 601 -4.47 -15.05 3.37
CA PRO A 601 -5.87 -15.32 3.71
C PRO A 601 -6.74 -15.85 2.56
N ASN A 602 -6.44 -15.43 1.33
CA ASN A 602 -7.20 -15.82 0.16
C ASN A 602 -6.90 -17.26 -0.31
N ASP A 603 -5.67 -17.74 -0.13
CA ASP A 603 -5.26 -19.08 -0.57
C ASP A 603 -6.02 -20.17 0.21
N ALA A 604 -6.18 -19.96 1.52
CA ALA A 604 -6.99 -20.82 2.38
C ALA A 604 -8.48 -20.81 1.99
N ARG A 605 -9.02 -19.66 1.55
CA ARG A 605 -10.39 -19.55 1.04
C ARG A 605 -10.57 -20.28 -0.29
N ILE A 606 -9.60 -20.19 -1.19
CA ILE A 606 -9.59 -20.95 -2.46
C ILE A 606 -9.58 -22.45 -2.15
N LEU A 607 -8.70 -22.90 -1.24
CA LEU A 607 -8.67 -24.31 -0.85
C LEU A 607 -10.02 -24.77 -0.29
N GLN A 608 -10.58 -24.02 0.66
CA GLN A 608 -11.91 -24.31 1.20
C GLN A 608 -12.94 -24.43 0.09
N ALA A 609 -13.03 -23.43 -0.79
CA ALA A 609 -14.09 -23.37 -1.79
C ALA A 609 -14.05 -24.55 -2.77
N LYS A 610 -12.86 -24.94 -3.25
CA LYS A 610 -12.72 -26.09 -4.15
C LYS A 610 -12.97 -27.43 -3.44
N LEU A 611 -12.54 -27.59 -2.19
CA LEU A 611 -12.70 -28.83 -1.44
C LEU A 611 -14.11 -29.06 -0.87
N THR A 612 -14.85 -28.01 -0.52
CA THR A 612 -16.23 -28.13 -0.03
C THR A 612 -17.28 -27.91 -1.12
N ASN A 613 -16.87 -27.40 -2.30
CA ASN A 613 -17.75 -26.90 -3.35
C ASN A 613 -18.68 -25.76 -2.87
N GLN A 614 -18.20 -24.92 -1.94
CA GLN A 614 -18.93 -23.80 -1.36
C GLN A 614 -18.16 -22.48 -1.58
N ASN A 615 -18.75 -21.52 -2.29
CA ASN A 615 -18.16 -20.18 -2.39
C ASN A 615 -18.36 -19.38 -1.10
N ILE A 616 -17.31 -18.69 -0.67
CA ILE A 616 -17.36 -17.74 0.45
C ILE A 616 -17.71 -16.37 -0.12
N GLU A 617 -19.01 -16.05 -0.17
CA GLU A 617 -19.51 -14.77 -0.71
C GLU A 617 -19.14 -13.57 0.18
N ALA A 618 -19.04 -13.78 1.49
CA ALA A 618 -18.69 -12.75 2.47
C ALA A 618 -18.08 -13.36 3.75
N SER A 619 -17.48 -12.51 4.59
CA SER A 619 -17.02 -12.87 5.94
C SER A 619 -17.24 -11.69 6.87
N PHE A 620 -17.91 -11.93 8.01
CA PHE A 620 -18.33 -10.90 8.95
C PHE A 620 -17.71 -11.13 10.33
N GLU A 621 -17.33 -10.06 11.03
CA GLU A 621 -16.89 -10.18 12.44
C GLU A 621 -18.09 -10.50 13.34
N LEU A 622 -17.91 -11.49 14.22
CA LEU A 622 -18.94 -11.99 15.10
C LEU A 622 -18.87 -11.27 16.46
N ILE A 623 -19.49 -10.09 16.52
CA ILE A 623 -19.40 -9.13 17.64
C ILE A 623 -19.84 -9.73 18.99
N SER A 624 -20.86 -10.60 19.00
CA SER A 624 -21.24 -11.36 20.20
C SER A 624 -22.01 -12.63 19.87
N VAL A 625 -21.88 -13.67 20.71
CA VAL A 625 -22.67 -14.91 20.62
C VAL A 625 -23.48 -15.07 21.90
N LYS A 626 -24.82 -15.14 21.79
CA LYS A 626 -25.70 -15.46 22.93
C LYS A 626 -26.11 -16.93 22.91
N VAL A 627 -25.33 -17.75 23.62
CA VAL A 627 -25.64 -19.16 23.87
C VAL A 627 -26.55 -19.28 25.12
N LYS A 628 -27.82 -19.63 24.92
CA LYS A 628 -28.67 -20.25 25.96
C LYS A 628 -28.53 -21.78 25.86
N ARG A 629 -29.36 -22.54 26.59
CA ARG A 629 -29.49 -24.00 26.52
C ARG A 629 -30.92 -24.38 27.08
N PHE A 630 -31.64 -25.42 26.59
CA PHE A 630 -32.88 -26.05 27.17
C PHE A 630 -32.69 -27.43 27.87
N VAL A 631 -33.29 -27.64 29.05
CA VAL A 631 -33.15 -28.88 29.87
C VAL A 631 -34.23 -29.87 29.49
N SER A 632 -34.00 -31.19 29.60
CA SER A 632 -35.10 -32.15 29.55
C SER A 632 -35.99 -32.05 30.79
N VAL A 633 -37.31 -32.05 30.59
CA VAL A 633 -38.28 -32.03 31.69
C VAL A 633 -38.39 -33.44 32.27
N GLY A 634 -37.55 -33.71 33.27
CA GLY A 634 -37.44 -35.01 33.94
C GLY A 634 -36.23 -35.07 34.88
N SER A 635 -35.17 -34.32 34.57
CA SER A 635 -34.04 -34.11 35.48
C SER A 635 -34.27 -32.83 36.30
N LYS A 636 -34.57 -32.97 37.60
CA LYS A 636 -34.48 -31.83 38.52
C LYS A 636 -33.00 -31.41 38.60
N VAL A 637 -32.69 -30.22 38.08
CA VAL A 637 -31.39 -29.50 38.20
C VAL A 637 -30.27 -30.20 37.40
N ILE A 638 -29.82 -29.76 36.21
CA ILE A 638 -29.04 -28.54 35.88
C ILE A 638 -28.89 -28.45 34.35
N LYS A 639 -29.00 -27.25 33.77
CA LYS A 639 -28.53 -26.89 32.39
C LYS A 639 -28.86 -27.96 31.31
N SER A 640 -28.23 -27.93 30.12
CA SER A 640 -29.13 -28.04 28.95
C SER A 640 -28.49 -28.09 27.54
N GLY A 641 -29.30 -28.06 26.45
CA GLY A 641 -28.90 -27.83 25.04
C GLY A 641 -29.90 -26.91 24.27
N GLN A 642 -29.45 -25.90 23.52
CA GLN A 642 -30.29 -24.85 22.89
C GLN A 642 -30.84 -25.27 21.51
N SER A 643 -31.95 -24.65 21.07
CA SER A 643 -32.25 -24.54 19.63
C SER A 643 -31.52 -23.33 19.02
N LEU A 644 -30.93 -23.51 17.85
CA LEU A 644 -30.15 -22.52 17.10
C LEU A 644 -31.05 -21.73 16.14
N ARG A 645 -30.92 -20.40 16.16
CA ARG A 645 -31.41 -19.53 15.07
C ARG A 645 -30.34 -18.47 14.81
N LEU A 646 -29.89 -18.38 13.56
CA LEU A 646 -28.92 -17.39 13.11
C LEU A 646 -29.67 -16.12 12.70
N GLU A 647 -29.31 -14.97 13.27
CA GLU A 647 -29.71 -13.66 12.78
C GLU A 647 -28.46 -12.88 12.39
N ALA A 648 -28.35 -12.55 11.10
CA ALA A 648 -27.29 -11.68 10.60
C ALA A 648 -27.61 -10.23 10.99
N GLY A 649 -26.74 -9.62 11.81
CA GLY A 649 -26.88 -8.21 12.19
C GLY A 649 -26.74 -7.29 10.97
N LYS A 650 -27.77 -6.48 10.70
CA LYS A 650 -27.68 -5.40 9.71
C LYS A 650 -26.79 -4.27 10.26
N GLY A 651 -25.48 -4.38 10.02
CA GLY A 651 -24.55 -3.25 10.11
C GLY A 651 -24.89 -2.17 9.07
N PRO A 652 -24.42 -0.92 9.25
CA PRO A 652 -24.77 0.19 8.38
C PRO A 652 -24.22 0.00 6.96
N LYS A 653 -25.01 0.43 5.98
CA LYS A 653 -24.66 0.47 4.55
C LYS A 653 -23.62 1.55 4.23
#